data_AF-A0A538PPD8-F1
#
_entry.id   AF-A0A538PPD8-F1
#
_cell.length_a   1.000
_cell.length_b   1.000
_cell.length_c   1.000
_cell.angle_alpha   90.00
_cell.angle_beta   90.00
_cell.angle_gamma   90.00
#
_symmetry.space_group_name_H-M   'P 1'
#
loop_
_entity.id
_entity.type
_entity.pdbx_description
1 polymer ?
#
loop_
_entity_poly.entity_id
_entity_poly.type
_entity_poly.pdbx_seq_one_letter_code
_entity_poly.pdbx_strand_id
1 'polypeptide(L)'
;MASVSLSGNTPPGGTPPGNTPPGGTPPGGTPPGGTPPGGTPPGVPPKEFQFLVRGQVLYKGGLPIPHLTVRAFNKELRSEDLLGSATTDSDGNFEIWYSADRFSRKDKQQADLVVRAYATTRLPPLPPLPPLPPSATTGPATAGHPAATGPATPGHPAATGPATVGHPAATGPATPGHPAATGPATPGHPAATGPPTAGHPAATGQPEAAGHPATVGPAAGHPTAAETAAAGHPDGVHIGHGPVPERVIAESRIIFHAQTVEKVRLFVDGGPAATWSEIEQLTSEIQPLVGTVPIAELAQNDQHADIMFLSGQTGQDAQQVASLVVAHKLAARTGIAPEVFYALARVGMPTNLSALLAHGPDRLRSRLEQAVHRRLAPGRLLGEIDKTQAQLAHATAVAAAAISSDPKRAAIGDLLATALPNQDQRVGFFARLLAHTGPIKGFWTELAKDPQIGHQVPDLQFAIQAGAVVGNHVAMVAQLRAMRAAGAIGSFRELARLGAGDWLQLIRKLPADHQAPAEVPGQTADERAALYAATIRRILDDALPTETIAYRAQTDQAMHPDVRAFFKNVTAHDTGFELAAMRTRVAGLMRLSKLTQRYDAMTALAGAGLDSAFAIVQLDRDQFADRFKAVFETRGRAALAHDTASHITATAAALMASFSPTFASVELRVLRQPDLSAIPDLETLFGSLDLCQCSECRSVHSPAAYLAELLAWLKERTQGASNVRDILFGRRPDIGDLELTCANTNTPLPYVDLVNELLEDAIAPFAPFALAAGLQADLDAANLSAALASAFAAQHLPLGPSSIVVVGAPGARWFITDHARLFAISKDAGQLRVVRRTWQTSASPAELEANPEHVNDAAYEVLRTAIFPWTLPLDLWWEEVRAYLGHLGVRRDELMADFRAGDAAAALVDVEVGTEYLGMQRIERQLVTAAHRWEAWSLQQTGNVVEAWDTATKALKALTLGWLDALAQVRVVLDRGQLAYDELRMLLEAHFINPTGTIRIESADPDDPTT
;
A
#
# COMPACT_ATOMS: atom_id res chain seq x y z
N MET A 1 10.74 71.99 42.06
CA MET A 1 11.29 73.37 42.19
C MET A 1 12.58 73.46 41.40
N ALA A 2 13.36 74.54 41.57
CA ALA A 2 14.66 74.78 40.94
C ALA A 2 15.80 73.87 41.47
N SER A 3 17.05 74.30 41.24
CA SER A 3 18.39 73.72 41.54
C SER A 3 19.03 72.89 40.40
N VAL A 4 20.27 73.13 39.88
CA VAL A 4 21.61 73.60 40.40
C VAL A 4 22.43 72.41 40.93
N SER A 5 23.70 72.11 40.58
CA SER A 5 24.73 72.70 39.66
C SER A 5 25.97 71.75 39.55
N LEU A 6 27.17 71.99 38.94
CA LEU A 6 27.85 73.13 38.26
C LEU A 6 28.99 72.63 37.31
N SER A 7 29.48 73.53 36.43
CA SER A 7 30.82 73.75 35.81
C SER A 7 32.09 72.97 36.30
N GLY A 8 33.18 72.81 35.51
CA GLY A 8 33.44 73.17 34.09
C GLY A 8 34.93 73.45 33.74
N ASN A 9 35.17 74.21 32.64
CA ASN A 9 36.43 74.79 32.10
C ASN A 9 37.39 73.97 31.16
N THR A 10 38.23 74.73 30.42
CA THR A 10 39.03 74.47 29.19
C THR A 10 40.32 75.37 29.19
N PRO A 11 41.09 75.72 28.11
CA PRO A 11 41.52 75.05 26.85
C PRO A 11 43.11 74.94 26.63
N PRO A 12 43.85 75.58 25.65
CA PRO A 12 44.47 74.89 24.48
C PRO A 12 45.95 75.24 24.04
N GLY A 13 46.44 74.63 22.93
CA GLY A 13 47.49 75.17 21.99
C GLY A 13 48.88 74.46 21.93
N GLY A 14 49.70 74.48 20.87
CA GLY A 14 49.54 74.90 19.45
C GLY A 14 50.84 75.03 18.58
N THR A 15 50.77 74.68 17.27
CA THR A 15 51.59 75.13 16.06
C THR A 15 53.05 74.64 15.70
N PRO A 16 53.47 74.66 14.38
CA PRO A 16 54.74 74.13 13.76
C PRO A 16 55.70 75.25 13.20
N PRO A 17 56.59 75.17 12.12
CA PRO A 17 57.08 74.09 11.17
C PRO A 17 58.61 74.15 10.70
N GLY A 18 59.03 73.30 9.72
CA GLY A 18 60.22 73.48 8.80
C GLY A 18 61.21 72.29 8.65
N ASN A 19 62.08 72.12 7.60
CA ASN A 19 62.17 72.72 6.24
C ASN A 19 63.24 72.03 5.28
N THR A 20 62.89 71.70 4.01
CA THR A 20 63.72 71.74 2.74
C THR A 20 65.03 70.84 2.54
N PRO A 21 65.80 70.84 1.39
CA PRO A 21 65.59 70.00 0.16
C PRO A 21 66.81 69.08 -0.36
N PRO A 22 67.29 69.02 -1.64
CA PRO A 22 67.08 67.84 -2.55
C PRO A 22 68.27 67.28 -3.41
N GLY A 23 68.06 66.15 -4.14
CA GLY A 23 68.59 65.90 -5.52
C GLY A 23 69.58 64.72 -5.80
N GLY A 24 69.52 64.10 -7.00
CA GLY A 24 70.61 63.25 -7.58
C GLY A 24 70.23 61.92 -8.32
N THR A 25 70.91 61.61 -9.44
CA THR A 25 70.84 60.38 -10.30
C THR A 25 72.20 60.20 -11.06
N PRO A 26 72.51 59.15 -11.89
CA PRO A 26 71.97 57.79 -12.10
C PRO A 26 73.05 56.63 -11.94
N PRO A 27 73.40 55.74 -12.93
CA PRO A 27 72.93 54.33 -12.98
C PRO A 27 73.96 53.17 -13.16
N GLY A 28 73.52 51.92 -12.89
CA GLY A 28 73.75 50.71 -13.74
C GLY A 28 75.02 49.84 -13.57
N GLY A 29 74.88 48.49 -13.69
CA GLY A 29 75.98 47.51 -13.79
C GLY A 29 75.62 46.07 -13.35
N THR A 30 76.22 45.02 -13.94
CA THR A 30 75.87 43.58 -13.72
C THR A 30 77.13 42.67 -13.56
N PRO A 31 77.08 41.30 -13.45
CA PRO A 31 77.93 40.50 -12.54
C PRO A 31 79.21 39.92 -13.19
N PRO A 32 80.04 39.09 -12.50
CA PRO A 32 79.90 37.60 -12.65
C PRO A 32 80.49 36.68 -11.53
N GLY A 33 80.23 35.36 -11.64
CA GLY A 33 81.23 34.29 -11.38
C GLY A 33 81.36 33.65 -9.97
N GLY A 34 82.03 32.49 -9.88
CA GLY A 34 82.36 31.81 -8.60
C GLY A 34 83.16 30.49 -8.70
N THR A 35 83.62 29.97 -7.53
CA THR A 35 84.37 28.69 -7.27
C THR A 35 85.79 28.53 -7.87
N PRO A 36 86.68 27.62 -7.37
CA PRO A 36 86.63 26.70 -6.20
C PRO A 36 87.86 26.82 -5.21
N PRO A 37 88.60 25.78 -4.72
CA PRO A 37 88.40 25.20 -3.36
C PRO A 37 89.68 24.92 -2.48
N GLY A 38 89.48 24.48 -1.21
CA GLY A 38 90.38 23.52 -0.51
C GLY A 38 90.76 23.79 0.98
N GLY A 39 90.87 22.73 1.81
CA GLY A 39 91.57 22.76 3.13
C GLY A 39 90.86 22.14 4.35
N THR A 40 91.59 21.38 5.18
CA THR A 40 91.22 20.76 6.50
C THR A 40 92.54 20.43 7.26
N PRO A 41 92.63 20.00 8.55
CA PRO A 41 91.61 19.64 9.57
C PRO A 41 91.88 20.33 10.96
N PRO A 42 91.79 19.70 12.16
CA PRO A 42 90.56 19.50 12.95
C PRO A 42 90.60 20.04 14.41
N GLY A 43 89.43 20.19 15.05
CA GLY A 43 89.34 20.30 16.52
C GLY A 43 87.95 20.69 17.08
N VAL A 44 87.36 19.79 17.88
CA VAL A 44 86.21 19.94 18.83
C VAL A 44 85.08 20.94 18.46
N PRO A 45 83.82 20.49 18.24
CA PRO A 45 82.69 21.41 18.03
C PRO A 45 82.37 22.24 19.29
N PRO A 46 82.00 23.53 19.14
CA PRO A 46 81.70 24.41 20.27
C PRO A 46 80.41 24.03 21.00
N LYS A 47 80.31 24.45 22.27
CA LYS A 47 79.25 24.06 23.22
C LYS A 47 77.83 24.58 22.91
N GLU A 48 77.66 25.36 21.85
CA GLU A 48 76.46 26.19 21.61
C GLU A 48 75.36 25.48 20.78
N PHE A 49 75.67 24.31 20.21
CA PHE A 49 74.80 23.60 19.26
C PHE A 49 74.51 22.16 19.72
N GLN A 50 73.84 22.01 20.86
CA GLN A 50 73.57 20.70 21.47
C GLN A 50 72.34 19.99 20.88
N PHE A 51 71.38 20.74 20.34
CA PHE A 51 70.15 20.25 19.75
C PHE A 51 69.80 21.02 18.47
N LEU A 52 69.12 20.36 17.52
CA LEU A 52 68.63 20.93 16.28
C LEU A 52 67.12 20.69 16.14
N VAL A 53 66.35 21.74 15.87
CA VAL A 53 65.01 21.61 15.27
C VAL A 53 65.13 21.97 13.80
N ARG A 54 64.62 21.12 12.92
CA ARG A 54 64.47 21.49 11.50
C ARG A 54 63.11 21.14 10.96
N GLY A 55 62.69 21.84 9.92
CA GLY A 55 61.35 21.67 9.41
C GLY A 55 61.04 22.45 8.16
N GLN A 56 59.77 22.39 7.77
CA GLN A 56 59.25 23.05 6.58
C GLN A 56 57.88 23.67 6.86
N VAL A 57 57.63 24.87 6.32
CA VAL A 57 56.33 25.54 6.39
C VAL A 57 55.67 25.53 5.01
N LEU A 58 54.46 24.99 4.95
CA LEU A 58 53.70 24.78 3.72
C LEU A 58 52.30 25.40 3.84
N TYR A 59 51.66 25.72 2.71
CA TYR A 59 50.20 25.80 2.63
C TYR A 59 49.60 24.39 2.71
N LYS A 60 48.31 24.25 3.08
CA LYS A 60 47.60 22.95 3.00
C LYS A 60 47.57 22.31 1.60
N GLY A 61 47.85 23.08 0.54
CA GLY A 61 48.04 22.57 -0.82
C GLY A 61 49.45 22.05 -1.15
N GLY A 62 50.37 21.98 -0.17
CA GLY A 62 51.74 21.46 -0.35
C GLY A 62 52.77 22.47 -0.86
N LEU A 63 52.36 23.67 -1.28
CA LEU A 63 53.26 24.75 -1.69
C LEU A 63 54.07 25.30 -0.50
N PRO A 64 55.40 25.51 -0.63
CA PRO A 64 56.22 26.07 0.44
C PRO A 64 56.00 27.57 0.66
N ILE A 65 56.33 28.04 1.88
CA ILE A 65 56.20 29.44 2.29
C ILE A 65 57.58 30.01 2.66
N PRO A 66 58.23 30.77 1.76
CA PRO A 66 59.55 31.35 2.01
C PRO A 66 59.48 32.63 2.86
N HIS A 67 60.63 33.00 3.43
CA HIS A 67 60.86 34.25 4.15
C HIS A 67 59.98 34.48 5.40
N LEU A 68 59.47 33.40 5.99
CA LEU A 68 58.58 33.42 7.15
C LEU A 68 59.38 33.23 8.45
N THR A 69 59.09 34.03 9.47
CA THR A 69 59.73 33.92 10.79
C THR A 69 59.20 32.69 11.53
N VAL A 70 60.10 31.78 11.92
CA VAL A 70 59.81 30.58 12.70
C VAL A 70 60.57 30.64 14.03
N ARG A 71 59.89 30.34 15.15
CA ARG A 71 60.49 30.32 16.50
C ARG A 71 60.23 29.01 17.22
N ALA A 72 61.23 28.52 17.94
CA ALA A 72 61.19 27.30 18.74
C ALA A 72 61.19 27.64 20.24
N PHE A 73 60.35 26.96 21.02
CA PHE A 73 60.15 27.21 22.45
C PHE A 73 60.21 25.91 23.27
N ASN A 74 60.77 25.97 24.48
CA ASN A 74 60.57 24.95 25.52
C ASN A 74 59.30 25.30 26.30
N LYS A 75 58.32 24.41 26.30
CA LYS A 75 57.03 24.57 26.96
C LYS A 75 57.10 24.06 28.40
N GLU A 76 56.98 24.96 29.37
CA GLU A 76 56.73 24.60 30.76
C GLU A 76 55.24 24.79 31.11
N LEU A 77 54.83 24.32 32.29
CA LEU A 77 53.42 24.30 32.73
C LEU A 77 52.72 25.68 32.73
N ARG A 78 53.48 26.77 32.90
CA ARG A 78 52.98 28.17 32.94
C ARG A 78 53.87 29.20 32.24
N SER A 79 54.89 28.77 31.51
CA SER A 79 55.87 29.64 30.84
C SER A 79 56.43 28.99 29.57
N GLU A 80 57.09 29.77 28.73
CA GLU A 80 57.76 29.29 27.53
C GLU A 80 59.15 29.95 27.42
N ASP A 81 60.21 29.14 27.32
CA ASP A 81 61.56 29.65 27.06
C ASP A 81 61.79 29.71 25.54
N LEU A 82 62.13 30.88 24.99
CA LEU A 82 62.52 30.99 23.57
C LEU A 82 63.90 30.34 23.37
N LEU A 83 63.94 29.25 22.60
CA LEU A 83 65.15 28.47 22.32
C LEU A 83 65.96 29.05 21.16
N GLY A 84 65.25 29.55 20.14
CA GLY A 84 65.86 30.14 18.95
C GLY A 84 64.83 30.50 17.89
N SER A 85 65.30 31.14 16.83
CA SER A 85 64.48 31.58 15.69
C SER A 85 65.25 31.50 14.38
N ALA A 86 64.55 31.15 13.30
CA ALA A 86 65.06 31.15 11.94
C ALA A 86 64.02 31.74 10.99
N THR A 87 64.44 32.01 9.75
CA THR A 87 63.57 32.45 8.66
C THR A 87 63.55 31.35 7.60
N THR A 88 62.39 31.08 6.98
CA THR A 88 62.32 30.02 5.96
C THR A 88 63.05 30.37 4.66
N ASP A 89 63.69 29.36 4.06
CA ASP A 89 64.33 29.43 2.74
C ASP A 89 63.31 29.40 1.58
N SER A 90 63.80 29.39 0.33
CA SER A 90 62.97 29.32 -0.89
C SER A 90 62.02 28.13 -0.94
N ASP A 91 62.42 27.00 -0.35
CA ASP A 91 61.68 25.75 -0.31
C ASP A 91 60.89 25.61 1.01
N GLY A 92 60.77 26.69 1.78
CA GLY A 92 60.02 26.78 3.02
C GLY A 92 60.70 26.11 4.21
N ASN A 93 61.96 25.66 4.10
CA ASN A 93 62.65 24.98 5.18
C ASN A 93 63.26 25.94 6.20
N PHE A 94 63.46 25.47 7.42
CA PHE A 94 64.18 26.17 8.49
C PHE A 94 65.02 25.20 9.31
N GLU A 95 66.14 25.67 9.85
CA GLU A 95 66.94 24.99 10.87
C GLU A 95 67.19 25.94 12.05
N ILE A 96 66.88 25.51 13.28
CA ILE A 96 67.05 26.25 14.54
C ILE A 96 67.87 25.38 15.49
N TRP A 97 69.12 25.79 15.74
CA TRP A 97 69.98 25.16 16.73
C TRP A 97 69.75 25.77 18.12
N TYR A 98 69.84 24.96 19.18
CA TYR A 98 69.70 25.39 20.57
C TYR A 98 70.47 24.49 21.54
N SER A 99 70.50 24.88 22.81
CA SER A 99 71.28 24.22 23.88
C SER A 99 70.57 24.27 25.23
N ALA A 100 70.86 23.32 26.12
CA ALA A 100 70.11 23.16 27.38
C ALA A 100 70.30 24.34 28.38
N ASP A 101 71.38 25.11 28.24
CA ASP A 101 71.57 26.35 29.01
C ASP A 101 70.50 27.42 28.73
N ARG A 102 69.75 27.34 27.62
CA ARG A 102 68.60 28.20 27.31
C ARG A 102 67.34 27.88 28.12
N PHE A 103 67.24 26.71 28.76
CA PHE A 103 66.08 26.37 29.59
C PHE A 103 66.10 27.16 30.90
N SER A 104 64.95 27.67 31.37
CA SER A 104 64.86 28.32 32.68
C SER A 104 65.13 27.34 33.83
N ARG A 105 64.79 26.06 33.63
CA ARG A 105 65.06 24.95 34.56
C ARG A 105 66.39 24.28 34.26
N LYS A 106 67.37 24.45 35.16
CA LYS A 106 68.74 23.90 35.00
C LYS A 106 68.87 22.41 35.35
N ASP A 107 67.81 21.78 35.84
CA ASP A 107 67.69 20.33 36.01
C ASP A 107 67.21 19.61 34.73
N LYS A 108 66.60 20.35 33.79
CA LYS A 108 66.04 19.80 32.55
C LYS A 108 67.13 19.60 31.50
N GLN A 109 67.18 18.42 30.86
CA GLN A 109 68.20 18.10 29.84
C GLN A 109 67.66 18.05 28.40
N GLN A 110 66.35 18.11 28.19
CA GLN A 110 65.69 18.13 26.86
C GLN A 110 64.51 19.10 26.88
N ALA A 111 64.21 19.72 25.73
CA ALA A 111 63.05 20.61 25.61
C ALA A 111 61.74 19.83 25.48
N ASP A 112 60.65 20.42 25.96
CA ASP A 112 59.30 20.05 25.53
C ASP A 112 58.90 21.02 24.41
N LEU A 113 59.20 20.65 23.17
CA LEU A 113 59.36 21.57 22.06
C LEU A 113 58.03 21.99 21.43
N VAL A 114 57.84 23.29 21.24
CA VAL A 114 56.80 23.88 20.37
C VAL A 114 57.45 24.77 19.32
N VAL A 115 56.99 24.67 18.07
CA VAL A 115 57.46 25.51 16.96
C VAL A 115 56.31 26.31 16.37
N ARG A 116 56.49 27.62 16.22
CA ARG A 116 55.48 28.55 15.69
C ARG A 116 55.99 29.33 14.49
N ALA A 117 55.13 29.51 13.50
CA ALA A 117 55.34 30.31 12.31
C ALA A 117 54.53 31.62 12.40
N TYR A 118 55.18 32.75 12.11
CA TYR A 118 54.62 34.10 12.29
C TYR A 118 54.61 34.89 10.98
N ALA A 119 53.54 35.66 10.75
CA ALA A 119 53.46 36.64 9.67
C ALA A 119 53.26 38.06 10.21
N THR A 120 53.88 39.04 9.54
CA THR A 120 53.81 40.47 9.86
C THR A 120 52.75 41.23 9.05
N THR A 121 52.52 40.86 7.79
CA THR A 121 51.46 41.38 6.88
C THR A 121 50.99 40.29 5.90
N ARG A 122 50.28 40.65 4.80
CA ARG A 122 49.86 39.71 3.75
C ARG A 122 51.04 38.87 3.24
N LEU A 123 50.78 37.57 3.04
CA LEU A 123 51.76 36.58 2.57
C LEU A 123 52.40 37.00 1.22
N PRO A 124 53.71 36.70 1.01
CA PRO A 124 54.43 37.10 -0.19
C PRO A 124 53.94 36.35 -1.46
N PRO A 125 53.93 37.01 -2.63
CA PRO A 125 53.62 36.36 -3.91
C PRO A 125 54.80 35.50 -4.43
N LEU A 126 54.48 34.52 -5.28
CA LEU A 126 55.43 33.54 -5.81
C LEU A 126 56.26 34.07 -7.01
N PRO A 127 57.52 33.60 -7.19
CA PRO A 127 58.28 33.78 -8.43
C PRO A 127 57.82 32.80 -9.54
N PRO A 128 57.97 33.16 -10.84
CA PRO A 128 57.53 32.32 -11.97
C PRO A 128 58.64 31.41 -12.54
N LEU A 129 58.36 30.12 -12.76
CA LEU A 129 59.25 29.15 -13.45
C LEU A 129 58.45 28.09 -14.27
N PRO A 130 59.09 27.29 -15.16
CA PRO A 130 58.46 26.75 -16.38
C PRO A 130 58.04 25.23 -16.32
N PRO A 131 58.07 24.39 -17.38
CA PRO A 131 56.87 23.68 -17.85
C PRO A 131 56.73 22.18 -17.47
N LEU A 132 55.52 21.65 -17.72
CA LEU A 132 55.04 20.25 -17.62
C LEU A 132 55.68 19.31 -18.68
N PRO A 133 55.47 17.95 -18.71
CA PRO A 133 54.36 17.12 -18.14
C PRO A 133 54.86 15.76 -17.51
N PRO A 134 54.07 14.64 -17.38
CA PRO A 134 52.62 14.37 -17.50
C PRO A 134 51.98 13.64 -16.27
N SER A 135 50.72 13.17 -16.41
CA SER A 135 49.75 12.83 -15.32
C SER A 135 49.42 11.32 -15.13
N ALA A 136 48.89 10.94 -13.94
CA ALA A 136 47.94 9.82 -13.63
C ALA A 136 47.85 9.60 -12.08
N THR A 137 46.80 9.09 -11.39
CA THR A 137 45.39 8.70 -11.70
C THR A 137 44.48 8.88 -10.44
N THR A 138 43.25 8.33 -10.39
CA THR A 138 42.09 8.82 -9.59
C THR A 138 41.47 7.88 -8.52
N GLY A 139 40.90 8.47 -7.45
CA GLY A 139 39.69 7.99 -6.72
C GLY A 139 39.86 7.03 -5.53
N PRO A 140 38.79 6.65 -4.77
CA PRO A 140 37.37 7.03 -4.86
C PRO A 140 36.79 7.68 -3.55
N ALA A 141 35.45 7.64 -3.31
CA ALA A 141 34.73 8.41 -2.27
C ALA A 141 33.61 7.63 -1.52
N THR A 142 32.96 8.30 -0.53
CA THR A 142 31.95 7.79 0.43
C THR A 142 30.47 7.98 0.03
N ALA A 143 29.52 7.46 0.83
CA ALA A 143 28.08 7.32 0.50
C ALA A 143 27.09 8.01 1.47
N GLY A 144 25.86 8.27 1.00
CA GLY A 144 24.70 8.77 1.77
C GLY A 144 23.42 8.94 0.92
N HIS A 145 22.25 8.59 1.47
CA HIS A 145 20.93 8.56 0.81
C HIS A 145 20.15 9.91 0.89
N PRO A 146 18.92 10.07 0.31
CA PRO A 146 18.13 9.24 -0.62
C PRO A 146 17.69 9.97 -1.92
N ALA A 147 16.95 9.29 -2.82
CA ALA A 147 16.26 9.90 -3.96
C ALA A 147 14.89 9.24 -4.21
N ALA A 148 13.93 9.99 -4.77
CA ALA A 148 12.53 9.57 -4.95
C ALA A 148 12.24 8.96 -6.34
N THR A 149 11.24 8.08 -6.41
CA THR A 149 10.79 7.40 -7.62
C THR A 149 9.66 8.15 -8.34
N GLY A 150 9.83 8.43 -9.64
CA GLY A 150 8.77 8.85 -10.56
C GLY A 150 8.29 7.68 -11.45
N PRO A 151 7.09 7.78 -12.07
CA PRO A 151 6.52 6.71 -12.90
C PRO A 151 7.21 6.59 -14.27
N ALA A 152 7.15 5.39 -14.86
CA ALA A 152 7.70 5.08 -16.18
C ALA A 152 6.60 4.90 -17.24
N THR A 153 6.88 5.33 -18.47
CA THR A 153 5.97 5.22 -19.63
C THR A 153 6.39 4.04 -20.52
N PRO A 154 5.47 3.19 -21.02
CA PRO A 154 5.85 2.00 -21.80
C PRO A 154 6.29 2.34 -23.23
N GLY A 155 7.31 1.64 -23.76
CA GLY A 155 7.50 1.51 -25.21
C GLY A 155 8.92 1.66 -25.76
N HIS A 156 9.85 0.75 -25.43
CA HIS A 156 10.90 0.26 -26.35
C HIS A 156 11.57 -1.01 -25.75
N PRO A 157 12.05 -1.97 -26.56
CA PRO A 157 12.63 -3.23 -26.06
C PRO A 157 14.12 -3.08 -25.70
N ALA A 158 14.54 -3.71 -24.60
CA ALA A 158 15.95 -3.87 -24.27
C ALA A 158 16.52 -5.15 -24.91
N ALA A 159 17.64 -5.04 -25.62
CA ALA A 159 18.35 -6.19 -26.17
C ALA A 159 19.22 -6.87 -25.11
N THR A 160 19.20 -8.21 -25.07
CA THR A 160 20.01 -9.01 -24.14
C THR A 160 21.13 -9.75 -24.87
N GLY A 161 22.38 -9.43 -24.50
CA GLY A 161 23.56 -10.25 -24.83
C GLY A 161 23.73 -11.42 -23.86
N PRO A 162 24.58 -12.40 -24.19
CA PRO A 162 24.71 -13.65 -23.42
C PRO A 162 25.43 -13.44 -22.07
N ALA A 163 25.05 -14.26 -21.08
CA ALA A 163 25.62 -14.25 -19.74
C ALA A 163 26.96 -15.00 -19.66
N THR A 164 27.84 -14.56 -18.78
CA THR A 164 29.04 -15.29 -18.34
C THR A 164 28.81 -15.92 -16.96
N VAL A 165 29.49 -17.03 -16.69
CA VAL A 165 29.29 -17.86 -15.50
C VAL A 165 30.09 -17.35 -14.30
N GLY A 166 29.48 -17.36 -13.11
CA GLY A 166 30.24 -17.42 -11.86
C GLY A 166 30.16 -16.23 -10.90
N HIS A 167 28.96 -15.74 -10.55
CA HIS A 167 28.57 -15.42 -9.16
C HIS A 167 27.05 -15.15 -9.07
N PRO A 168 26.40 -15.40 -7.92
CA PRO A 168 24.94 -15.24 -7.79
C PRO A 168 24.52 -13.78 -7.61
N ALA A 169 23.44 -13.38 -8.27
CA ALA A 169 22.77 -12.10 -8.02
C ALA A 169 21.92 -12.18 -6.74
N ALA A 170 21.83 -11.07 -6.00
CA ALA A 170 21.13 -11.01 -4.73
C ALA A 170 19.59 -10.94 -4.90
N THR A 171 18.87 -11.64 -4.04
CA THR A 171 17.42 -11.52 -3.86
C THR A 171 17.10 -10.75 -2.58
N GLY A 172 16.42 -9.61 -2.72
CA GLY A 172 15.75 -8.94 -1.60
C GLY A 172 14.47 -9.68 -1.17
N PRO A 173 13.81 -9.23 -0.08
CA PRO A 173 12.61 -9.89 0.43
C PRO A 173 11.45 -9.86 -0.58
N ALA A 174 10.69 -10.97 -0.63
CA ALA A 174 9.57 -11.12 -1.56
C ALA A 174 8.29 -10.46 -1.05
N THR A 175 7.58 -9.77 -1.95
CA THR A 175 6.19 -9.30 -1.73
C THR A 175 5.22 -10.40 -2.19
N PRO A 176 4.14 -10.73 -1.44
CA PRO A 176 3.20 -11.77 -1.86
C PRO A 176 2.38 -11.39 -3.11
N GLY A 177 2.04 -12.38 -3.94
CA GLY A 177 0.90 -12.27 -4.86
C GLY A 177 1.19 -12.26 -6.38
N HIS A 178 1.84 -13.30 -6.92
CA HIS A 178 1.47 -13.88 -8.23
C HIS A 178 2.09 -15.29 -8.38
N PRO A 179 1.43 -16.25 -9.07
CA PRO A 179 1.90 -17.64 -9.16
C PRO A 179 2.91 -17.85 -10.28
N ALA A 180 3.84 -18.78 -10.08
CA ALA A 180 4.72 -19.28 -11.14
C ALA A 180 3.98 -20.27 -12.04
N ALA A 181 4.00 -20.04 -13.36
CA ALA A 181 3.39 -20.94 -14.35
C ALA A 181 4.44 -21.93 -14.89
N THR A 182 4.23 -23.22 -14.67
CA THR A 182 5.05 -24.30 -15.24
C THR A 182 4.35 -25.00 -16.40
N GLY A 183 4.95 -24.96 -17.59
CA GLY A 183 4.53 -25.75 -18.75
C GLY A 183 4.96 -27.23 -18.64
N PRO A 184 4.38 -28.13 -19.47
CA PRO A 184 4.38 -29.57 -19.18
C PRO A 184 5.51 -30.37 -19.86
N ALA A 185 5.99 -31.43 -19.21
CA ALA A 185 6.17 -32.78 -19.80
C ALA A 185 6.71 -33.84 -18.81
N THR A 186 5.78 -34.64 -18.24
CA THR A 186 5.81 -36.13 -18.21
C THR A 186 7.03 -36.88 -17.57
N PRO A 187 7.05 -38.23 -17.41
CA PRO A 187 7.19 -38.77 -16.05
C PRO A 187 8.37 -39.72 -15.80
N GLY A 188 8.77 -39.86 -14.54
CA GLY A 188 9.54 -41.01 -14.07
C GLY A 188 10.58 -40.73 -12.98
N HIS A 189 10.15 -40.64 -11.72
CA HIS A 189 10.73 -41.29 -10.53
C HIS A 189 10.00 -40.79 -9.26
N PRO A 190 9.99 -41.56 -8.14
CA PRO A 190 9.01 -41.36 -7.07
C PRO A 190 9.43 -40.31 -6.03
N ALA A 191 8.44 -39.58 -5.51
CA ALA A 191 8.58 -38.83 -4.27
C ALA A 191 8.50 -39.80 -3.07
N ALA A 192 9.48 -39.75 -2.17
CA ALA A 192 9.46 -40.47 -0.90
C ALA A 192 8.97 -39.54 0.21
N THR A 193 8.00 -39.99 1.01
CA THR A 193 7.46 -39.29 2.18
C THR A 193 8.31 -39.51 3.43
N GLY A 194 8.29 -38.55 4.35
CA GLY A 194 8.88 -38.65 5.69
C GLY A 194 7.91 -38.06 6.73
N PRO A 195 7.62 -38.75 7.86
CA PRO A 195 6.59 -38.32 8.80
C PRO A 195 7.07 -37.29 9.84
N PRO A 196 6.14 -36.57 10.50
CA PRO A 196 6.46 -35.62 11.57
C PRO A 196 6.67 -36.31 12.93
N THR A 197 7.13 -35.57 13.94
CA THR A 197 7.09 -35.98 15.35
C THR A 197 6.94 -34.74 16.24
N ALA A 198 6.18 -34.85 17.34
CA ALA A 198 5.80 -33.74 18.22
C ALA A 198 6.40 -33.86 19.63
N GLY A 199 6.42 -32.75 20.38
CA GLY A 199 6.87 -32.71 21.78
C GLY A 199 6.59 -31.37 22.46
N HIS A 200 5.68 -31.38 23.45
CA HIS A 200 5.37 -30.26 24.37
C HIS A 200 6.40 -30.21 25.54
N PRO A 201 6.36 -29.23 26.49
CA PRO A 201 5.55 -28.00 26.57
C PRO A 201 6.38 -26.71 26.78
N ALA A 202 5.71 -25.55 26.81
CA ALA A 202 6.18 -24.35 27.51
C ALA A 202 5.39 -24.19 28.83
N ALA A 203 6.07 -23.82 29.92
CA ALA A 203 5.48 -23.73 31.26
C ALA A 203 5.36 -22.28 31.77
N THR A 204 4.48 -22.08 32.76
CA THR A 204 4.13 -20.79 33.37
C THR A 204 4.89 -20.51 34.67
N GLY A 205 4.94 -19.23 35.10
CA GLY A 205 5.21 -18.85 36.50
C GLY A 205 6.27 -17.77 36.75
N GLN A 206 5.88 -16.67 37.42
CA GLN A 206 6.77 -15.77 38.19
C GLN A 206 6.86 -16.26 39.66
N PRO A 207 7.75 -15.70 40.52
CA PRO A 207 7.34 -14.55 41.35
C PRO A 207 8.48 -13.55 41.70
N GLU A 208 8.20 -12.69 42.69
CA GLU A 208 8.95 -11.51 43.19
C GLU A 208 10.04 -11.88 44.25
N ALA A 209 10.72 -11.02 45.05
CA ALA A 209 10.59 -9.58 45.37
C ALA A 209 11.85 -8.91 46.01
N ALA A 210 11.87 -7.57 46.02
CA ALA A 210 12.33 -6.60 47.06
C ALA A 210 13.79 -6.54 47.62
N GLY A 211 14.29 -5.30 47.85
CA GLY A 211 15.50 -5.01 48.66
C GLY A 211 15.93 -3.52 48.74
N HIS A 212 15.68 -2.86 49.88
CA HIS A 212 16.10 -1.48 50.29
C HIS A 212 16.36 -1.48 51.83
N PRO A 213 16.97 -0.47 52.53
CA PRO A 213 17.12 0.97 52.18
C PRO A 213 18.46 1.68 52.62
N ALA A 214 18.52 3.02 52.43
CA ALA A 214 19.32 4.05 53.18
C ALA A 214 20.88 3.99 53.17
N THR A 215 21.69 5.07 53.22
CA THR A 215 21.61 6.57 53.13
C THR A 215 23.00 7.06 52.58
N VAL A 216 23.50 8.31 52.48
CA VAL A 216 23.30 9.68 53.06
C VAL A 216 23.65 10.75 51.96
N GLY A 217 23.41 12.06 52.19
CA GLY A 217 23.80 13.18 51.28
C GLY A 217 24.83 14.17 51.89
N PRO A 218 24.83 15.50 51.57
CA PRO A 218 23.97 16.22 50.59
C PRO A 218 24.60 17.43 49.79
N ALA A 219 23.88 17.86 48.74
CA ALA A 219 23.60 19.24 48.24
C ALA A 219 24.69 20.30 47.86
N ALA A 220 24.64 20.78 46.59
CA ALA A 220 24.63 22.19 46.07
C ALA A 220 24.98 22.24 44.55
N GLY A 221 24.45 23.09 43.65
CA GLY A 221 23.35 24.08 43.67
C GLY A 221 23.14 24.74 42.26
N HIS A 222 21.93 25.27 41.98
CA HIS A 222 21.51 26.05 40.76
C HIS A 222 21.41 27.59 41.11
N PRO A 223 21.07 28.59 40.23
CA PRO A 223 20.24 28.56 39.00
C PRO A 223 20.46 29.61 37.82
N THR A 224 19.67 29.46 36.73
CA THR A 224 19.02 30.45 35.79
C THR A 224 19.69 31.69 35.13
N ALA A 225 19.56 31.80 33.79
CA ALA A 225 19.25 32.99 32.92
C ALA A 225 19.02 32.50 31.45
N ALA A 226 18.22 33.03 30.48
CA ALA A 226 17.33 34.20 30.26
C ALA A 226 17.96 35.56 29.83
N GLU A 227 17.47 36.35 28.85
CA GLU A 227 16.61 36.17 27.64
C GLU A 227 16.66 37.45 26.72
N THR A 228 16.36 37.35 25.42
CA THR A 228 16.03 38.45 24.44
C THR A 228 17.08 39.52 24.04
N ALA A 229 16.96 40.06 22.80
CA ALA A 229 17.05 41.50 22.40
C ALA A 229 17.38 41.67 20.88
N ALA A 230 17.16 42.87 20.31
CA ALA A 230 17.34 43.13 18.86
C ALA A 230 17.75 44.59 18.51
N ALA A 231 18.33 44.75 17.30
CA ALA A 231 18.52 45.97 16.48
C ALA A 231 19.41 47.14 17.00
N GLY A 232 20.22 47.72 16.09
CA GLY A 232 20.93 48.99 16.33
C GLY A 232 22.12 49.30 15.38
N HIS A 233 22.09 50.46 14.74
CA HIS A 233 23.22 51.22 14.16
C HIS A 233 23.18 52.63 14.80
N PRO A 234 24.24 53.49 14.79
CA PRO A 234 25.06 53.82 13.60
C PRO A 234 26.55 54.19 13.85
N ASP A 235 27.22 54.60 12.75
CA ASP A 235 28.32 55.59 12.59
C ASP A 235 29.51 55.73 13.57
N GLY A 236 30.72 55.82 13.00
CA GLY A 236 31.93 56.36 13.67
C GLY A 236 33.26 56.02 12.99
N VAL A 237 33.98 57.02 12.44
CA VAL A 237 35.25 56.84 11.71
C VAL A 237 36.46 57.27 12.54
N HIS A 238 37.50 56.44 12.64
CA HIS A 238 38.89 56.84 12.33
C HIS A 238 39.89 55.66 12.29
N ILE A 239 40.93 55.82 11.48
CA ILE A 239 42.06 54.88 11.33
C ILE A 239 43.27 55.41 12.12
N GLY A 240 43.94 54.54 12.88
CA GLY A 240 45.27 54.79 13.45
C GLY A 240 46.22 53.63 13.13
N HIS A 241 47.38 53.92 12.54
CA HIS A 241 48.40 52.90 12.25
C HIS A 241 49.30 52.66 13.48
N GLY A 242 49.14 51.51 14.14
CA GLY A 242 50.20 50.90 14.94
C GLY A 242 50.98 49.86 14.12
N PRO A 243 52.19 49.45 14.52
CA PRO A 243 52.87 48.31 13.90
C PRO A 243 52.02 47.05 14.06
N VAL A 244 51.83 46.31 12.96
CA VAL A 244 50.99 45.10 12.96
C VAL A 244 51.62 44.04 13.86
N PRO A 245 50.90 43.49 14.85
CA PRO A 245 51.46 42.47 15.72
C PRO A 245 51.72 41.18 14.94
N GLU A 246 52.89 40.57 15.14
CA GLU A 246 53.25 39.27 14.56
C GLU A 246 52.22 38.21 14.95
N ARG A 247 51.38 37.79 13.99
CA ARG A 247 50.35 36.78 14.24
C ARG A 247 50.93 35.40 14.00
N VAL A 248 50.72 34.48 14.95
CA VAL A 248 50.92 33.05 14.70
C VAL A 248 49.97 32.61 13.58
N ILE A 249 50.51 31.96 12.55
CA ILE A 249 49.72 31.41 11.44
C ILE A 249 49.78 29.89 11.33
N ALA A 250 50.73 29.25 12.01
CA ALA A 250 50.76 27.80 12.26
C ALA A 250 51.60 27.49 13.52
N GLU A 251 51.23 26.42 14.22
CA GLU A 251 51.89 25.95 15.45
C GLU A 251 51.99 24.43 15.43
N SER A 252 53.09 23.87 15.94
CA SER A 252 53.24 22.42 16.13
C SER A 252 52.52 21.95 17.38
N ARG A 253 52.16 20.66 17.43
CA ARG A 253 51.93 20.00 18.73
C ARG A 253 53.17 20.13 19.62
N ILE A 254 52.99 20.05 20.93
CA ILE A 254 54.11 19.91 21.88
C ILE A 254 54.80 18.56 21.62
N ILE A 255 56.12 18.59 21.47
CA ILE A 255 56.98 17.41 21.35
C ILE A 255 57.74 17.27 22.67
N PHE A 256 57.16 16.52 23.60
CA PHE A 256 57.77 16.25 24.90
C PHE A 256 59.07 15.46 24.75
N HIS A 257 60.09 15.79 25.53
CA HIS A 257 61.42 15.15 25.49
C HIS A 257 62.04 15.12 24.08
N ALA A 258 62.12 16.30 23.45
CA ALA A 258 62.67 16.51 22.12
C ALA A 258 64.08 15.91 21.96
N GLN A 259 64.29 15.19 20.86
CA GLN A 259 65.55 14.52 20.56
C GLN A 259 66.63 15.50 20.09
N THR A 260 67.89 15.03 20.01
CA THR A 260 69.05 15.80 19.52
C THR A 260 68.83 16.41 18.13
N VAL A 261 68.02 15.77 17.28
CA VAL A 261 67.55 16.34 16.01
C VAL A 261 66.05 16.08 15.84
N GLU A 262 65.23 17.12 15.94
CA GLU A 262 63.78 17.06 15.72
C GLU A 262 63.38 17.48 14.30
N LYS A 263 62.25 16.95 13.83
CA LYS A 263 61.67 17.24 12.50
C LYS A 263 60.22 17.67 12.57
N VAL A 264 59.93 18.91 12.17
CA VAL A 264 58.60 19.52 12.24
C VAL A 264 58.09 19.93 10.86
N ARG A 265 56.78 19.79 10.59
CA ARG A 265 56.14 20.44 9.44
C ARG A 265 54.91 21.23 9.90
N LEU A 266 54.76 22.43 9.37
CA LEU A 266 53.69 23.38 9.71
C LEU A 266 52.83 23.65 8.47
N PHE A 267 51.51 23.69 8.64
CA PHE A 267 50.55 23.94 7.56
C PHE A 267 49.74 25.20 7.82
N VAL A 268 49.68 26.10 6.84
CA VAL A 268 48.97 27.38 6.90
C VAL A 268 47.66 27.32 6.09
N ASP A 269 46.61 27.91 6.65
CA ASP A 269 45.32 28.16 5.98
C ASP A 269 45.28 29.54 5.32
N GLY A 270 44.94 29.59 4.02
CA GLY A 270 44.65 30.82 3.27
C GLY A 270 45.46 30.98 1.98
N GLY A 271 44.91 30.51 0.85
CA GLY A 271 45.47 30.72 -0.49
C GLY A 271 44.81 31.91 -1.24
N PRO A 272 45.48 32.57 -2.21
CA PRO A 272 44.95 33.77 -2.86
C PRO A 272 43.90 33.52 -3.95
N ALA A 273 43.03 34.51 -4.19
CA ALA A 273 41.95 34.48 -5.17
C ALA A 273 42.42 34.72 -6.63
N ALA A 274 43.43 33.99 -7.10
CA ALA A 274 44.07 34.21 -8.40
C ALA A 274 44.47 32.92 -9.16
N THR A 275 43.78 31.79 -8.90
CA THR A 275 43.83 30.63 -9.80
C THR A 275 42.79 30.77 -10.90
N TRP A 276 43.17 30.55 -12.17
CA TRP A 276 42.20 30.45 -13.28
C TRP A 276 41.14 29.39 -12.98
N SER A 277 39.90 29.66 -13.39
CA SER A 277 38.85 28.64 -13.43
C SER A 277 38.96 27.75 -14.67
N GLU A 278 38.33 26.58 -14.65
CA GLU A 278 38.37 25.59 -15.73
C GLU A 278 37.99 26.20 -17.09
N ILE A 279 36.98 27.09 -17.14
CA ILE A 279 36.65 27.82 -18.37
C ILE A 279 37.68 28.89 -18.76
N GLU A 280 38.26 29.63 -17.81
CA GLU A 280 39.26 30.66 -18.14
C GLU A 280 40.52 30.02 -18.73
N GLN A 281 40.96 28.90 -18.17
CA GLN A 281 42.03 28.09 -18.75
C GLN A 281 41.63 27.53 -20.13
N LEU A 282 40.52 26.79 -20.22
CA LEU A 282 40.09 26.12 -21.45
C LEU A 282 39.86 27.12 -22.60
N THR A 283 39.31 28.30 -22.30
CA THR A 283 39.16 29.38 -23.28
C THR A 283 40.52 29.90 -23.73
N SER A 284 41.47 30.12 -22.82
CA SER A 284 42.80 30.61 -23.18
C SER A 284 43.61 29.66 -24.05
N GLU A 285 43.40 28.34 -23.90
CA GLU A 285 44.07 27.30 -24.69
C GLU A 285 43.41 27.07 -26.06
N ILE A 286 42.08 27.20 -26.14
CA ILE A 286 41.31 27.00 -27.39
C ILE A 286 41.31 28.26 -28.26
N GLN A 287 41.20 29.46 -27.68
CA GLN A 287 41.04 30.72 -28.43
C GLN A 287 42.11 30.98 -29.51
N PRO A 288 43.39 30.61 -29.33
CA PRO A 288 44.41 30.72 -30.39
C PRO A 288 44.20 29.75 -31.56
N LEU A 289 43.58 28.58 -31.32
CA LEU A 289 43.41 27.51 -32.31
C LEU A 289 42.18 27.70 -33.21
N VAL A 290 41.16 28.41 -32.72
CA VAL A 290 39.95 28.75 -33.52
C VAL A 290 40.18 29.86 -34.53
N GLY A 291 41.25 30.64 -34.38
CA GLY A 291 41.56 31.79 -35.24
C GLY A 291 40.43 32.82 -35.23
N THR A 292 39.77 33.00 -36.38
CA THR A 292 38.68 33.95 -36.58
C THR A 292 37.28 33.36 -36.40
N VAL A 293 37.14 32.04 -36.18
CA VAL A 293 35.83 31.39 -36.03
C VAL A 293 35.31 31.56 -34.59
N PRO A 294 34.10 32.09 -34.37
CA PRO A 294 33.52 32.18 -33.03
C PRO A 294 33.32 30.79 -32.40
N ILE A 295 33.65 30.64 -31.11
CA ILE A 295 33.44 29.39 -30.36
C ILE A 295 31.95 28.95 -30.38
N ALA A 296 31.03 29.89 -30.55
CA ALA A 296 29.58 29.63 -30.71
C ALA A 296 29.19 29.01 -32.07
N GLU A 297 30.04 29.03 -33.09
CA GLU A 297 29.73 28.51 -34.43
C GLU A 297 30.26 27.08 -34.64
N LEU A 298 31.28 26.68 -33.88
CA LEU A 298 31.92 25.36 -33.94
C LEU A 298 30.93 24.19 -33.91
N ALA A 299 31.14 23.19 -34.76
CA ALA A 299 30.24 22.07 -34.97
C ALA A 299 30.93 20.71 -34.84
N GLN A 300 30.10 19.69 -34.56
CA GLN A 300 30.48 18.28 -34.61
C GLN A 300 29.34 17.54 -35.32
N ASN A 301 29.52 17.28 -36.61
CA ASN A 301 28.57 16.62 -37.52
C ASN A 301 29.35 15.99 -38.70
N ASP A 302 28.66 15.52 -39.72
CA ASP A 302 29.27 14.81 -40.86
C ASP A 302 30.15 15.70 -41.77
N GLN A 303 30.15 17.02 -41.55
CA GLN A 303 30.86 18.03 -42.36
C GLN A 303 31.95 18.78 -41.56
N HIS A 304 31.80 18.86 -40.23
CA HIS A 304 32.65 19.62 -39.31
C HIS A 304 32.98 18.77 -38.08
N ALA A 305 34.26 18.68 -37.72
CA ALA A 305 34.77 17.83 -36.64
C ALA A 305 35.50 18.65 -35.55
N ASP A 306 35.05 19.89 -35.35
CA ASP A 306 35.82 20.95 -34.70
C ASP A 306 36.09 20.62 -33.22
N ILE A 307 35.14 19.97 -32.54
CA ILE A 307 35.26 19.59 -31.13
C ILE A 307 36.34 18.51 -30.96
N MET A 308 36.32 17.48 -31.83
CA MET A 308 37.34 16.43 -31.82
C MET A 308 38.72 16.95 -32.24
N PHE A 309 38.78 17.88 -33.19
CA PHE A 309 40.03 18.53 -33.61
C PHE A 309 40.65 19.35 -32.48
N LEU A 310 39.87 20.22 -31.82
CA LEU A 310 40.35 21.05 -30.72
C LEU A 310 40.74 20.21 -29.49
N SER A 311 39.98 19.16 -29.17
CA SER A 311 40.34 18.18 -28.13
C SER A 311 41.68 17.51 -28.44
N GLY A 312 41.88 17.03 -29.68
CA GLY A 312 43.14 16.39 -30.10
C GLY A 312 44.35 17.32 -30.14
N GLN A 313 44.17 18.62 -30.45
CA GLN A 313 45.26 19.61 -30.48
C GLN A 313 45.64 20.16 -29.10
N THR A 314 44.67 20.31 -28.18
CA THR A 314 44.91 20.82 -26.81
C THR A 314 45.24 19.73 -25.80
N GLY A 315 44.82 18.48 -26.06
CA GLY A 315 44.82 17.41 -25.07
C GLY A 315 43.69 17.51 -24.05
N GLN A 316 42.77 18.47 -24.19
CA GLN A 316 41.61 18.66 -23.33
C GLN A 316 40.49 17.68 -23.69
N ASP A 317 39.68 17.29 -22.70
CA ASP A 317 38.60 16.32 -22.90
C ASP A 317 37.50 16.86 -23.84
N ALA A 318 37.04 16.00 -24.76
CA ALA A 318 36.03 16.36 -25.76
C ALA A 318 34.69 16.77 -25.15
N GLN A 319 34.31 16.25 -23.96
CA GLN A 319 33.10 16.69 -23.26
C GLN A 319 33.29 18.08 -22.62
N GLN A 320 34.49 18.44 -22.16
CA GLN A 320 34.83 19.82 -21.76
C GLN A 320 34.78 20.78 -22.94
N VAL A 321 35.38 20.44 -24.09
CA VAL A 321 35.33 21.26 -25.32
C VAL A 321 33.87 21.43 -25.79
N ALA A 322 33.07 20.35 -25.82
CA ALA A 322 31.65 20.41 -26.15
C ALA A 322 30.85 21.29 -25.16
N SER A 323 31.16 21.21 -23.86
CA SER A 323 30.54 22.06 -22.84
C SER A 323 30.83 23.54 -23.08
N LEU A 324 32.04 23.89 -23.53
CA LEU A 324 32.41 25.25 -23.90
C LEU A 324 31.63 25.75 -25.12
N VAL A 325 31.59 24.95 -26.20
CA VAL A 325 30.84 25.28 -27.43
C VAL A 325 29.35 25.48 -27.12
N VAL A 326 28.74 24.62 -26.30
CA VAL A 326 27.34 24.75 -25.89
C VAL A 326 27.13 25.99 -25.01
N ALA A 327 28.06 26.28 -24.08
CA ALA A 327 28.00 27.48 -23.25
C ALA A 327 28.07 28.78 -24.08
N HIS A 328 28.95 28.85 -25.07
CA HIS A 328 29.02 29.98 -26.01
C HIS A 328 27.78 30.09 -26.91
N LYS A 329 27.20 28.96 -27.35
CA LYS A 329 25.92 28.94 -28.09
C LYS A 329 24.74 29.44 -27.26
N LEU A 330 24.71 29.15 -25.97
CA LEU A 330 23.70 29.69 -25.04
C LEU A 330 23.96 31.17 -24.73
N ALA A 331 25.21 31.58 -24.54
CA ALA A 331 25.61 32.97 -24.33
C ALA A 331 25.18 33.87 -25.51
N ALA A 332 25.50 33.47 -26.75
CA ALA A 332 25.12 34.20 -27.96
C ALA A 332 23.60 34.35 -28.16
N ARG A 333 22.80 33.45 -27.59
CA ARG A 333 21.32 33.48 -27.65
C ARG A 333 20.66 34.25 -26.50
N THR A 334 21.37 34.52 -25.41
CA THR A 334 20.77 35.04 -24.16
C THR A 334 21.43 36.33 -23.65
N GLY A 335 22.62 36.69 -24.13
CA GLY A 335 23.42 37.80 -23.60
C GLY A 335 24.04 37.53 -22.22
N ILE A 336 23.97 36.29 -21.74
CA ILE A 336 24.52 35.87 -20.44
C ILE A 336 25.93 35.31 -20.64
N ALA A 337 26.84 35.60 -19.71
CA ALA A 337 28.24 35.19 -19.80
C ALA A 337 28.40 33.66 -19.92
N PRO A 338 29.22 33.14 -20.85
CA PRO A 338 29.35 31.70 -21.10
C PRO A 338 29.84 30.92 -19.87
N GLU A 339 30.59 31.56 -18.96
CA GLU A 339 31.02 30.97 -17.69
C GLU A 339 29.86 30.44 -16.85
N VAL A 340 28.68 31.07 -16.92
CA VAL A 340 27.47 30.65 -16.21
C VAL A 340 26.96 29.30 -16.75
N PHE A 341 26.84 29.16 -18.06
CA PHE A 341 26.34 27.94 -18.68
C PHE A 341 27.34 26.79 -18.58
N TYR A 342 28.63 27.10 -18.71
CA TYR A 342 29.71 26.12 -18.52
C TYR A 342 29.73 25.59 -17.09
N ALA A 343 29.70 26.49 -16.10
CA ALA A 343 29.62 26.15 -14.67
C ALA A 343 28.50 25.14 -14.39
N LEU A 344 27.30 25.43 -14.90
CA LEU A 344 26.09 24.64 -14.71
C LEU A 344 26.21 23.26 -15.38
N ALA A 345 26.66 23.20 -16.63
CA ALA A 345 26.89 21.93 -17.33
C ALA A 345 27.90 21.04 -16.59
N ARG A 346 29.00 21.62 -16.07
CA ARG A 346 30.09 20.92 -15.37
C ARG A 346 29.76 20.51 -13.92
N VAL A 347 28.66 21.00 -13.35
CA VAL A 347 28.04 20.45 -12.13
C VAL A 347 26.83 19.56 -12.42
N GLY A 348 26.62 19.14 -13.68
CA GLY A 348 25.60 18.17 -14.07
C GLY A 348 24.19 18.72 -14.21
N MET A 349 24.03 20.04 -14.41
CA MET A 349 22.73 20.64 -14.74
C MET A 349 22.44 20.50 -16.24
N PRO A 350 21.16 20.45 -16.67
CA PRO A 350 20.81 20.30 -18.08
C PRO A 350 21.38 21.41 -18.97
N THR A 351 21.89 21.05 -20.15
CA THR A 351 22.41 21.98 -21.17
C THR A 351 21.34 22.65 -22.03
N ASN A 352 20.06 22.50 -21.67
CA ASN A 352 18.91 23.15 -22.29
C ASN A 352 18.33 24.16 -21.31
N LEU A 353 18.22 25.43 -21.72
CA LEU A 353 17.72 26.56 -20.92
C LEU A 353 16.40 26.25 -20.19
N SER A 354 15.43 25.62 -20.87
CA SER A 354 14.12 25.29 -20.28
C SER A 354 14.22 24.22 -19.18
N ALA A 355 15.10 23.23 -19.35
CA ALA A 355 15.31 22.17 -18.36
C ALA A 355 16.20 22.64 -17.19
N LEU A 356 17.15 23.55 -17.47
CA LEU A 356 18.02 24.17 -16.50
C LEU A 356 17.23 24.97 -15.45
N LEU A 357 16.16 25.68 -15.87
CA LEU A 357 15.31 26.49 -14.99
C LEU A 357 14.09 25.77 -14.40
N ALA A 358 13.73 24.59 -14.90
CA ALA A 358 12.79 23.68 -14.22
C ALA A 358 13.30 23.23 -12.81
N HIS A 359 14.56 23.50 -12.49
CA HIS A 359 15.14 23.27 -11.16
C HIS A 359 14.91 24.39 -10.13
N GLY A 360 14.42 25.56 -10.55
CA GLY A 360 14.14 26.69 -9.66
C GLY A 360 15.37 27.52 -9.24
N PRO A 361 15.17 28.76 -8.75
CA PRO A 361 16.24 29.72 -8.53
C PRO A 361 17.24 29.27 -7.45
N ASP A 362 16.80 28.80 -6.29
CA ASP A 362 17.70 28.49 -5.17
C ASP A 362 18.61 27.28 -5.45
N ARG A 363 18.09 26.30 -6.19
CA ARG A 363 18.90 25.17 -6.69
C ARG A 363 19.92 25.63 -7.74
N LEU A 364 19.62 26.66 -8.54
CA LEU A 364 20.58 27.27 -9.45
C LEU A 364 21.65 28.08 -8.72
N ARG A 365 21.28 28.86 -7.70
CA ARG A 365 22.22 29.56 -6.80
C ARG A 365 23.22 28.55 -6.19
N SER A 366 22.71 27.54 -5.50
CA SER A 366 23.53 26.50 -4.86
C SER A 366 24.45 25.76 -5.84
N ARG A 367 24.01 25.51 -7.08
CA ARG A 367 24.82 24.85 -8.11
C ARG A 367 25.88 25.78 -8.73
N LEU A 368 25.60 27.07 -8.91
CA LEU A 368 26.59 28.07 -9.32
C LEU A 368 27.65 28.28 -8.22
N GLU A 369 27.23 28.40 -6.96
CA GLU A 369 28.12 28.44 -5.79
C GLU A 369 29.02 27.20 -5.76
N GLN A 370 28.46 26.00 -5.91
CA GLN A 370 29.22 24.76 -5.98
C GLN A 370 30.22 24.75 -7.15
N ALA A 371 29.85 25.30 -8.31
CA ALA A 371 30.73 25.36 -9.47
C ALA A 371 31.94 26.28 -9.23
N VAL A 372 31.74 27.45 -8.62
CA VAL A 372 32.84 28.36 -8.25
C VAL A 372 33.73 27.75 -7.16
N HIS A 373 33.16 27.11 -6.13
CA HIS A 373 33.93 26.38 -5.11
C HIS A 373 34.76 25.23 -5.71
N ARG A 374 34.27 24.57 -6.76
CA ARG A 374 35.02 23.55 -7.54
C ARG A 374 36.02 24.14 -8.55
N ARG A 375 36.16 25.48 -8.62
CA ARG A 375 36.96 26.21 -9.63
C ARG A 375 36.54 25.94 -11.09
N LEU A 376 35.32 25.50 -11.33
CA LEU A 376 34.77 25.33 -12.68
C LEU A 376 34.44 26.67 -13.35
N ALA A 377 34.28 27.72 -12.53
CA ALA A 377 33.86 29.04 -12.96
C ALA A 377 34.55 30.15 -12.14
N PRO A 378 34.63 31.39 -12.65
CA PRO A 378 35.42 32.46 -12.04
C PRO A 378 34.90 32.93 -10.69
N GLY A 379 35.81 33.29 -9.78
CA GLY A 379 35.47 33.83 -8.45
C GLY A 379 34.54 35.05 -8.47
N ARG A 380 34.61 35.89 -9.53
CA ARG A 380 33.73 37.06 -9.72
C ARG A 380 32.24 36.72 -9.70
N LEU A 381 31.85 35.53 -10.16
CA LEU A 381 30.44 35.15 -10.25
C LEU A 381 29.72 35.10 -8.90
N LEU A 382 30.44 34.84 -7.79
CA LEU A 382 29.86 34.88 -6.44
C LEU A 382 29.27 36.26 -6.09
N GLY A 383 29.81 37.34 -6.65
CA GLY A 383 29.28 38.70 -6.48
C GLY A 383 28.20 39.09 -7.49
N GLU A 384 27.90 38.23 -8.48
CA GLU A 384 26.93 38.51 -9.55
C GLU A 384 25.74 37.53 -9.59
N ILE A 385 25.67 36.53 -8.70
CA ILE A 385 24.68 35.44 -8.77
C ILE A 385 23.25 35.95 -8.93
N ASP A 386 22.81 36.93 -8.14
CA ASP A 386 21.41 37.40 -8.18
C ASP A 386 21.09 38.13 -9.50
N LYS A 387 22.06 38.86 -10.05
CA LYS A 387 22.00 39.46 -11.40
C LYS A 387 21.94 38.37 -12.47
N THR A 388 22.79 37.34 -12.37
CA THR A 388 22.79 36.18 -13.28
C THR A 388 21.46 35.41 -13.22
N GLN A 389 20.88 35.21 -12.04
CA GLN A 389 19.56 34.59 -11.87
C GLN A 389 18.46 35.42 -12.53
N ALA A 390 18.45 36.75 -12.32
CA ALA A 390 17.48 37.64 -12.96
C ALA A 390 17.59 37.60 -14.49
N GLN A 391 18.81 37.57 -15.04
CA GLN A 391 19.05 37.42 -16.47
C GLN A 391 18.58 36.05 -17.00
N LEU A 392 18.89 34.95 -16.29
CA LEU A 392 18.45 33.59 -16.66
C LEU A 392 16.93 33.46 -16.67
N ALA A 393 16.25 34.02 -15.66
CA ALA A 393 14.79 34.06 -15.58
C ALA A 393 14.19 34.89 -16.72
N HIS A 394 14.73 36.08 -17.01
CA HIS A 394 14.26 36.93 -18.11
C HIS A 394 14.47 36.28 -19.49
N ALA A 395 15.66 35.75 -19.79
CA ALA A 395 15.96 35.06 -21.04
C ALA A 395 15.02 33.87 -21.28
N THR A 396 14.54 33.24 -20.22
CA THR A 396 13.62 32.09 -20.28
C THR A 396 12.15 32.51 -20.34
N ALA A 397 11.78 33.64 -19.74
CA ALA A 397 10.50 34.28 -20.00
C ALA A 397 10.38 34.69 -21.48
N VAL A 398 11.47 35.17 -22.09
CA VAL A 398 11.56 35.42 -23.55
C VAL A 398 11.47 34.12 -24.34
N ALA A 399 12.25 33.08 -24.00
CA ALA A 399 12.24 31.80 -24.72
C ALA A 399 10.89 31.06 -24.62
N ALA A 400 10.18 31.16 -23.49
CA ALA A 400 8.86 30.56 -23.31
C ALA A 400 7.73 31.38 -23.96
N ALA A 401 7.89 32.71 -24.07
CA ALA A 401 6.98 33.60 -24.79
C ALA A 401 7.13 33.55 -26.32
N ALA A 402 8.23 32.98 -26.82
CA ALA A 402 8.50 32.85 -28.25
C ALA A 402 7.49 31.91 -28.94
N ILE A 403 7.05 32.34 -30.12
CA ILE A 403 6.22 31.54 -31.04
C ILE A 403 7.15 30.58 -31.81
N SER A 404 6.72 29.34 -32.03
CA SER A 404 7.52 28.33 -32.72
C SER A 404 7.63 28.64 -34.21
N SER A 405 8.83 28.49 -34.77
CA SER A 405 9.07 28.57 -36.21
C SER A 405 8.78 27.23 -36.94
N ASP A 406 8.42 26.18 -36.21
CA ASP A 406 8.04 24.87 -36.76
C ASP A 406 6.55 24.61 -36.48
N PRO A 407 5.66 24.69 -37.50
CA PRO A 407 4.24 24.43 -37.35
C PRO A 407 3.89 23.03 -36.80
N LYS A 408 4.82 22.07 -36.89
CA LYS A 408 4.62 20.71 -36.37
C LYS A 408 5.00 20.56 -34.88
N ARG A 409 5.56 21.61 -34.26
CA ARG A 409 6.00 21.62 -32.87
C ARG A 409 5.55 22.88 -32.17
N ALA A 410 4.30 22.88 -31.71
CA ALA A 410 3.75 23.94 -30.88
C ALA A 410 4.50 24.06 -29.56
N ALA A 411 5.10 25.23 -29.33
CA ALA A 411 5.66 25.64 -28.05
C ALA A 411 4.56 26.16 -27.12
N ILE A 412 4.88 26.26 -25.82
CA ILE A 412 3.95 26.87 -24.85
C ILE A 412 3.66 28.35 -25.18
N GLY A 413 4.57 29.04 -25.87
CA GLY A 413 4.36 30.39 -26.39
C GLY A 413 3.28 30.47 -27.46
N ASP A 414 3.09 29.42 -28.29
CA ASP A 414 2.02 29.36 -29.29
C ASP A 414 0.65 29.16 -28.64
N LEU A 415 0.60 28.29 -27.63
CA LEU A 415 -0.58 28.09 -26.79
C LEU A 415 -1.00 29.42 -26.13
N LEU A 416 -0.06 30.12 -25.50
CA LEU A 416 -0.34 31.40 -24.86
C LEU A 416 -0.63 32.51 -25.86
N ALA A 417 -0.03 32.50 -27.07
CA ALA A 417 -0.30 33.48 -28.12
C ALA A 417 -1.77 33.50 -28.56
N THR A 418 -2.52 32.41 -28.34
CA THR A 418 -3.97 32.39 -28.59
C THR A 418 -4.73 33.37 -27.68
N ALA A 419 -4.31 33.56 -26.43
CA ALA A 419 -4.96 34.42 -25.43
C ALA A 419 -4.20 35.74 -25.15
N LEU A 420 -2.88 35.73 -25.30
CA LEU A 420 -1.96 36.86 -25.16
C LEU A 420 -1.20 37.06 -26.49
N PRO A 421 -1.81 37.68 -27.52
CA PRO A 421 -1.17 37.83 -28.83
C PRO A 421 0.06 38.75 -28.80
N ASN A 422 0.09 39.73 -27.90
CA ASN A 422 1.26 40.59 -27.69
C ASN A 422 2.43 39.82 -27.03
N GLN A 423 3.63 39.97 -27.57
CA GLN A 423 4.81 39.25 -27.10
C GLN A 423 5.29 39.73 -25.72
N ASP A 424 5.34 41.03 -25.47
CA ASP A 424 5.79 41.60 -24.19
C ASP A 424 4.87 41.19 -23.03
N GLN A 425 3.55 41.06 -23.29
CA GLN A 425 2.59 40.52 -22.34
C GLN A 425 2.88 39.04 -22.00
N ARG A 426 3.28 38.21 -22.98
CA ARG A 426 3.72 36.82 -22.71
C ARG A 426 5.03 36.77 -21.93
N VAL A 427 5.99 37.64 -22.24
CA VAL A 427 7.25 37.74 -21.46
C VAL A 427 6.95 38.18 -20.03
N GLY A 428 6.11 39.20 -19.84
CA GLY A 428 5.67 39.66 -18.53
C GLY A 428 4.93 38.59 -17.72
N PHE A 429 4.08 37.80 -18.38
CA PHE A 429 3.42 36.65 -17.77
C PHE A 429 4.43 35.61 -17.27
N PHE A 430 5.34 35.13 -18.12
CA PHE A 430 6.32 34.11 -17.72
C PHE A 430 7.32 34.62 -16.69
N ALA A 431 7.75 35.88 -16.77
CA ALA A 431 8.64 36.48 -15.76
C ALA A 431 7.99 36.50 -14.37
N ARG A 432 6.70 36.83 -14.28
CA ARG A 432 5.93 36.79 -13.03
C ARG A 432 5.67 35.36 -12.54
N LEU A 433 5.39 34.43 -13.45
CA LEU A 433 5.18 33.02 -13.12
C LEU A 433 6.46 32.37 -12.56
N LEU A 434 7.62 32.69 -13.14
CA LEU A 434 8.94 32.23 -12.67
C LEU A 434 9.37 32.89 -11.35
N ALA A 435 8.87 34.10 -11.05
CA ALA A 435 9.15 34.82 -9.80
C ALA A 435 8.14 34.51 -8.67
N HIS A 436 7.04 33.79 -8.94
CA HIS A 436 5.98 33.56 -7.97
C HIS A 436 6.32 32.45 -6.96
N THR A 437 6.52 32.81 -5.70
CA THR A 437 6.74 31.87 -4.60
C THR A 437 5.45 31.67 -3.79
N GLY A 438 4.73 30.57 -4.03
CA GLY A 438 3.57 30.16 -3.23
C GLY A 438 2.46 29.49 -4.04
N PRO A 439 1.25 29.32 -3.45
CA PRO A 439 0.12 28.67 -4.13
C PRO A 439 -0.29 29.40 -5.42
N ILE A 440 -0.56 28.65 -6.49
CA ILE A 440 -0.91 29.21 -7.81
C ILE A 440 -2.21 30.04 -7.80
N LYS A 441 -3.10 29.83 -6.82
CA LYS A 441 -4.28 30.68 -6.59
C LYS A 441 -3.89 32.14 -6.33
N GLY A 442 -2.82 32.36 -5.55
CA GLY A 442 -2.31 33.71 -5.26
C GLY A 442 -1.77 34.41 -6.50
N PHE A 443 -0.97 33.70 -7.31
CA PHE A 443 -0.47 34.20 -8.61
C PHE A 443 -1.61 34.74 -9.49
N TRP A 444 -2.70 33.98 -9.63
CA TRP A 444 -3.84 34.40 -10.43
C TRP A 444 -4.58 35.59 -9.81
N THR A 445 -4.68 35.69 -8.48
CA THR A 445 -5.29 36.84 -7.79
C THR A 445 -4.46 38.11 -7.96
N GLU A 446 -3.13 38.03 -7.96
CA GLU A 446 -2.27 39.20 -8.23
C GLU A 446 -2.26 39.58 -9.72
N LEU A 447 -2.18 38.60 -10.63
CA LEU A 447 -2.22 38.86 -12.08
C LEU A 447 -3.55 39.48 -12.52
N ALA A 448 -4.66 39.15 -11.86
CA ALA A 448 -5.97 39.75 -12.13
C ALA A 448 -6.05 41.26 -11.79
N LYS A 449 -5.12 41.79 -10.98
CA LYS A 449 -5.03 43.24 -10.65
C LYS A 449 -4.25 44.03 -11.69
N ASP A 450 -3.58 43.37 -12.64
CA ASP A 450 -2.75 44.02 -13.64
C ASP A 450 -3.59 44.77 -14.68
N PRO A 451 -3.36 46.07 -14.94
CA PRO A 451 -4.17 46.83 -15.90
C PRO A 451 -4.06 46.37 -17.37
N GLN A 452 -2.96 45.70 -17.75
CA GLN A 452 -2.71 45.25 -19.12
C GLN A 452 -3.19 43.83 -19.38
N ILE A 453 -3.05 42.92 -18.41
CA ILE A 453 -3.31 41.48 -18.54
C ILE A 453 -4.54 41.02 -17.74
N GLY A 454 -4.95 41.74 -16.68
CA GLY A 454 -5.98 41.29 -15.74
C GLY A 454 -7.32 40.90 -16.38
N HIS A 455 -7.75 41.64 -17.40
CA HIS A 455 -8.97 41.35 -18.17
C HIS A 455 -8.89 40.07 -19.02
N GLN A 456 -7.68 39.60 -19.35
CA GLN A 456 -7.43 38.37 -20.11
C GLN A 456 -7.22 37.15 -19.21
N VAL A 457 -7.01 37.32 -17.89
CA VAL A 457 -6.74 36.22 -16.95
C VAL A 457 -7.76 35.08 -16.99
N PRO A 458 -9.09 35.31 -17.03
CA PRO A 458 -10.07 34.23 -17.10
C PRO A 458 -10.01 33.39 -18.39
N ASP A 459 -9.42 33.93 -19.45
CA ASP A 459 -9.26 33.24 -20.75
C ASP A 459 -7.87 32.63 -20.91
N LEU A 460 -6.85 33.27 -20.36
CA LEU A 460 -5.50 32.71 -20.19
C LEU A 460 -5.51 31.44 -19.31
N GLN A 461 -6.26 31.45 -18.21
CA GLN A 461 -6.50 30.25 -17.39
C GLN A 461 -7.12 29.11 -18.22
N PHE A 462 -8.19 29.42 -18.97
CA PHE A 462 -8.88 28.43 -19.80
C PHE A 462 -7.98 27.91 -20.94
N ALA A 463 -7.18 28.76 -21.59
CA ALA A 463 -6.22 28.37 -22.62
C ALA A 463 -5.20 27.35 -22.10
N ILE A 464 -4.64 27.59 -20.90
CA ILE A 464 -3.68 26.69 -20.25
C ILE A 464 -4.34 25.37 -19.84
N GLN A 465 -5.54 25.42 -19.24
CA GLN A 465 -6.28 24.23 -18.83
C GLN A 465 -6.70 23.37 -20.04
N ALA A 466 -7.22 24.00 -21.10
CA ALA A 466 -7.55 23.32 -22.35
C ALA A 466 -6.29 22.73 -23.00
N GLY A 467 -5.18 23.49 -23.05
CA GLY A 467 -3.89 23.02 -23.56
C GLY A 467 -3.40 21.75 -22.88
N ALA A 468 -3.46 21.70 -21.54
CA ALA A 468 -3.07 20.51 -20.77
C ALA A 468 -3.91 19.26 -21.12
N VAL A 469 -5.20 19.43 -21.42
CA VAL A 469 -6.10 18.34 -21.83
C VAL A 469 -5.86 17.89 -23.28
N VAL A 470 -5.63 18.83 -24.19
CA VAL A 470 -5.51 18.56 -25.64
C VAL A 470 -4.05 18.49 -26.11
N GLY A 471 -3.11 18.15 -25.23
CA GLY A 471 -1.69 17.95 -25.57
C GLY A 471 -1.01 19.18 -26.21
N ASN A 472 -1.38 20.38 -25.78
CA ASN A 472 -0.98 21.68 -26.34
C ASN A 472 -1.34 21.90 -27.83
N HIS A 473 -2.29 21.14 -28.37
CA HIS A 473 -2.71 21.25 -29.77
C HIS A 473 -3.45 22.57 -30.06
N VAL A 474 -2.70 23.59 -30.49
CA VAL A 474 -3.11 25.00 -30.60
C VAL A 474 -4.43 25.19 -31.35
N ALA A 475 -4.64 24.52 -32.49
CA ALA A 475 -5.87 24.64 -33.27
C ALA A 475 -7.13 24.15 -32.51
N MET A 476 -6.97 23.16 -31.62
CA MET A 476 -8.08 22.70 -30.76
C MET A 476 -8.33 23.68 -29.61
N VAL A 477 -7.28 24.26 -29.02
CA VAL A 477 -7.44 25.29 -27.97
C VAL A 477 -8.10 26.56 -28.52
N ALA A 478 -7.75 26.96 -29.75
CA ALA A 478 -8.43 28.03 -30.47
C ALA A 478 -9.93 27.72 -30.70
N GLN A 479 -10.26 26.50 -31.13
CA GLN A 479 -11.63 26.04 -31.32
C GLN A 479 -12.45 26.04 -30.01
N LEU A 480 -11.87 25.55 -28.90
CA LEU A 480 -12.52 25.55 -27.58
C LEU A 480 -12.71 26.97 -27.04
N ARG A 481 -11.77 27.89 -27.29
CA ARG A 481 -11.92 29.31 -26.93
C ARG A 481 -12.96 30.02 -27.79
N ALA A 482 -13.07 29.69 -29.08
CA ALA A 482 -14.15 30.19 -29.93
C ALA A 482 -15.53 29.71 -29.43
N MET A 483 -15.66 28.45 -29.00
CA MET A 483 -16.88 27.94 -28.35
C MET A 483 -17.22 28.70 -27.06
N ARG A 484 -16.21 29.03 -26.24
CA ARG A 484 -16.39 29.82 -25.01
C ARG A 484 -16.79 31.26 -25.28
N ALA A 485 -16.14 31.93 -26.25
CA ALA A 485 -16.50 33.28 -26.68
C ALA A 485 -17.92 33.35 -27.28
N ALA A 486 -18.38 32.28 -27.93
CA ALA A 486 -19.75 32.13 -28.42
C ALA A 486 -20.76 31.73 -27.32
N GLY A 487 -20.36 31.68 -26.05
CA GLY A 487 -21.24 31.32 -24.93
C GLY A 487 -21.65 29.84 -24.87
N ALA A 488 -21.10 28.97 -25.73
CA ALA A 488 -21.46 27.56 -25.78
C ALA A 488 -20.87 26.76 -24.60
N ILE A 489 -19.80 27.25 -23.98
CA ILE A 489 -19.12 26.68 -22.81
C ILE A 489 -18.77 27.85 -21.88
N GLY A 490 -19.29 27.89 -20.65
CA GLY A 490 -18.96 28.97 -19.70
C GLY A 490 -17.59 28.78 -19.05
N SER A 491 -17.30 27.55 -18.65
CA SER A 491 -16.18 27.15 -17.79
C SER A 491 -15.44 25.92 -18.32
N PHE A 492 -14.19 25.73 -17.89
CA PHE A 492 -13.42 24.52 -18.20
C PHE A 492 -14.09 23.24 -17.70
N ARG A 493 -14.84 23.29 -16.57
CA ARG A 493 -15.54 22.14 -15.98
C ARG A 493 -16.61 21.55 -16.90
N GLU A 494 -17.27 22.38 -17.70
CA GLU A 494 -18.28 21.94 -18.68
C GLU A 494 -17.71 21.08 -19.81
N LEU A 495 -16.39 21.05 -20.04
CA LEU A 495 -15.79 20.13 -21.02
C LEU A 495 -16.05 18.66 -20.69
N ALA A 496 -16.26 18.33 -19.40
CA ALA A 496 -16.66 17.00 -18.96
C ALA A 496 -18.03 16.54 -19.50
N ARG A 497 -18.87 17.45 -20.01
CA ARG A 497 -20.15 17.12 -20.67
C ARG A 497 -19.99 16.51 -22.06
N LEU A 498 -18.83 16.70 -22.71
CA LEU A 498 -18.59 16.30 -24.10
C LEU A 498 -18.12 14.84 -24.16
N GLY A 499 -18.91 13.96 -24.79
CA GLY A 499 -18.57 12.57 -25.02
C GLY A 499 -17.50 12.39 -26.11
N ALA A 500 -16.96 11.18 -26.26
CA ALA A 500 -15.96 10.89 -27.29
C ALA A 500 -16.47 11.18 -28.72
N GLY A 501 -17.78 10.99 -28.96
CA GLY A 501 -18.42 11.37 -30.23
C GLY A 501 -18.43 12.88 -30.47
N ASP A 502 -18.70 13.69 -29.44
CA ASP A 502 -18.66 15.16 -29.54
C ASP A 502 -17.24 15.66 -29.80
N TRP A 503 -16.25 15.09 -29.10
CA TRP A 503 -14.83 15.38 -29.34
C TRP A 503 -14.39 15.03 -30.76
N LEU A 504 -14.82 13.90 -31.31
CA LEU A 504 -14.57 13.54 -32.71
C LEU A 504 -15.22 14.53 -33.69
N GLN A 505 -16.44 15.03 -33.40
CA GLN A 505 -17.11 16.05 -34.20
C GLN A 505 -16.47 17.45 -34.06
N LEU A 506 -15.80 17.76 -32.95
CA LEU A 506 -14.98 18.97 -32.81
C LEU A 506 -13.66 18.84 -33.57
N ILE A 507 -13.00 17.67 -33.52
CA ILE A 507 -11.78 17.37 -34.27
C ILE A 507 -12.03 17.46 -35.77
N ARG A 508 -13.10 16.84 -36.29
CA ARG A 508 -13.44 16.84 -37.73
C ARG A 508 -13.81 18.22 -38.30
N LYS A 509 -13.98 19.25 -37.46
CA LYS A 509 -14.14 20.66 -37.89
C LYS A 509 -12.80 21.38 -38.09
N LEU A 510 -11.70 20.80 -37.66
CA LEU A 510 -10.35 21.32 -37.92
C LEU A 510 -9.88 20.92 -39.33
N PRO A 511 -9.02 21.74 -39.97
CA PRO A 511 -8.33 21.37 -41.21
C PRO A 511 -7.67 20.00 -41.13
N ALA A 512 -7.66 19.22 -42.20
CA ALA A 512 -7.28 17.80 -42.20
C ALA A 512 -5.85 17.52 -41.69
N ASP A 513 -4.94 18.46 -41.92
CA ASP A 513 -3.56 18.47 -41.41
C ASP A 513 -3.44 18.83 -39.92
N HIS A 514 -4.50 19.39 -39.33
CA HIS A 514 -4.63 19.82 -37.94
C HIS A 514 -5.69 19.02 -37.14
N GLN A 515 -6.03 17.78 -37.54
CA GLN A 515 -7.03 16.99 -36.81
C GLN A 515 -6.47 16.22 -35.61
N ALA A 516 -5.22 15.77 -35.65
CA ALA A 516 -4.58 15.06 -34.54
C ALA A 516 -3.06 15.31 -34.49
N PRO A 517 -2.45 15.45 -33.30
CA PRO A 517 -1.00 15.55 -33.12
C PRO A 517 -0.24 14.43 -33.85
N ALA A 518 0.94 14.74 -34.39
CA ALA A 518 1.74 13.82 -35.21
C ALA A 518 2.12 12.53 -34.46
N GLU A 519 2.17 12.61 -33.13
CA GLU A 519 2.50 11.57 -32.17
C GLU A 519 1.34 10.57 -31.93
N VAL A 520 0.11 10.91 -32.33
CA VAL A 520 -1.05 10.00 -32.19
C VAL A 520 -0.94 8.88 -33.24
N PRO A 521 -0.83 7.60 -32.83
CA PRO A 521 -0.70 6.48 -33.75
C PRO A 521 -2.01 6.19 -34.49
N GLY A 522 -1.89 5.62 -35.69
CA GLY A 522 -3.00 5.19 -36.55
C GLY A 522 -2.60 5.26 -38.02
N GLN A 523 -3.20 4.40 -38.85
CA GLN A 523 -2.91 4.31 -40.29
C GLN A 523 -3.73 5.32 -41.09
N THR A 524 -4.88 5.76 -40.58
CA THR A 524 -5.75 6.75 -41.25
C THR A 524 -5.94 8.02 -40.41
N ALA A 525 -6.28 9.13 -41.05
CA ALA A 525 -6.58 10.39 -40.35
C ALA A 525 -7.79 10.25 -39.40
N ASP A 526 -8.81 9.50 -39.82
CA ASP A 526 -10.05 9.32 -39.06
C ASP A 526 -9.85 8.40 -37.83
N GLU A 527 -9.00 7.38 -37.95
CA GLU A 527 -8.54 6.56 -36.82
C GLU A 527 -7.73 7.38 -35.81
N ARG A 528 -6.77 8.20 -36.28
CA ARG A 528 -6.00 9.11 -35.42
C ARG A 528 -6.91 10.13 -34.74
N ALA A 529 -7.92 10.66 -35.43
CA ALA A 529 -8.93 11.55 -34.87
C ALA A 529 -9.78 10.85 -33.78
N ALA A 530 -10.20 9.60 -34.00
CA ALA A 530 -10.98 8.83 -33.02
C ALA A 530 -10.16 8.47 -31.76
N LEU A 531 -8.90 8.04 -31.93
CA LEU A 531 -7.98 7.76 -30.82
C LEU A 531 -7.64 9.02 -30.03
N TYR A 532 -7.49 10.17 -30.71
CA TYR A 532 -7.29 11.46 -30.06
C TYR A 532 -8.53 11.92 -29.29
N ALA A 533 -9.73 11.78 -29.85
CA ALA A 533 -11.00 12.05 -29.16
C ALA A 533 -11.17 11.22 -27.87
N ALA A 534 -10.88 9.92 -27.94
CA ALA A 534 -10.92 9.02 -26.79
C ALA A 534 -9.85 9.37 -25.74
N THR A 535 -8.67 9.82 -26.18
CA THR A 535 -7.58 10.26 -25.28
C THR A 535 -7.95 11.54 -24.54
N ILE A 536 -8.48 12.55 -25.23
CA ILE A 536 -9.00 13.78 -24.61
C ILE A 536 -10.09 13.44 -23.58
N ARG A 537 -11.06 12.58 -23.96
CA ARG A 537 -12.15 12.17 -23.06
C ARG A 537 -11.61 11.53 -21.79
N ARG A 538 -10.66 10.59 -21.90
CA ARG A 538 -10.03 9.94 -20.74
C ARG A 538 -9.30 10.93 -19.83
N ILE A 539 -8.55 11.87 -20.39
CA ILE A 539 -7.85 12.90 -19.59
C ILE A 539 -8.85 13.78 -18.83
N LEU A 540 -10.01 14.10 -19.43
CA LEU A 540 -11.09 14.82 -18.73
C LEU A 540 -11.78 13.96 -17.66
N ASP A 541 -11.99 12.67 -17.91
CA ASP A 541 -12.57 11.74 -16.93
C ASP A 541 -11.67 11.54 -15.70
N ASP A 542 -10.34 11.50 -15.91
CA ASP A 542 -9.34 11.41 -14.84
C ASP A 542 -9.17 12.77 -14.09
N ALA A 543 -9.34 13.91 -14.77
CA ALA A 543 -9.11 15.25 -14.19
C ALA A 543 -10.35 15.94 -13.60
N LEU A 544 -11.56 15.60 -14.05
CA LEU A 544 -12.85 16.16 -13.63
C LEU A 544 -13.88 15.05 -13.32
N PRO A 545 -13.56 14.05 -12.47
CA PRO A 545 -14.38 12.85 -12.30
C PRO A 545 -15.79 13.17 -11.79
N THR A 546 -15.93 14.10 -10.84
CA THR A 546 -17.23 14.52 -10.27
C THR A 546 -18.16 15.09 -11.34
N GLU A 547 -17.64 15.99 -12.17
CA GLU A 547 -18.40 16.62 -13.26
C GLU A 547 -18.69 15.64 -14.39
N THR A 548 -17.75 14.74 -14.71
CA THR A 548 -17.98 13.64 -15.66
C THR A 548 -19.13 12.75 -15.20
N ILE A 549 -19.15 12.34 -13.94
CA ILE A 549 -20.26 11.55 -13.36
C ILE A 549 -21.55 12.37 -13.41
N ALA A 550 -21.50 13.65 -13.02
CA ALA A 550 -22.68 14.48 -12.90
C ALA A 550 -23.35 14.80 -14.25
N TYR A 551 -22.59 15.13 -15.29
CA TYR A 551 -23.15 15.35 -16.63
C TYR A 551 -23.65 14.05 -17.26
N ARG A 552 -22.91 12.94 -17.11
CA ARG A 552 -23.35 11.64 -17.68
C ARG A 552 -24.61 11.11 -17.00
N ALA A 553 -24.70 11.19 -15.67
CA ALA A 553 -25.90 10.82 -14.92
C ALA A 553 -27.14 11.60 -15.38
N GLN A 554 -27.02 12.91 -15.65
CA GLN A 554 -28.13 13.72 -16.16
C GLN A 554 -28.62 13.28 -17.55
N THR A 555 -27.71 12.87 -18.43
CA THR A 555 -28.07 12.41 -19.79
C THR A 555 -28.62 10.99 -19.83
N ASP A 556 -28.27 10.15 -18.86
CA ASP A 556 -28.60 8.73 -18.81
C ASP A 556 -30.08 8.49 -18.48
N GLN A 557 -30.87 8.10 -19.48
CA GLN A 557 -32.30 7.83 -19.30
C GLN A 557 -32.60 6.57 -18.46
N ALA A 558 -31.65 5.63 -18.34
CA ALA A 558 -31.78 4.44 -17.49
C ALA A 558 -31.48 4.73 -16.01
N MET A 559 -30.76 5.81 -15.71
CA MET A 559 -30.50 6.25 -14.33
C MET A 559 -31.78 6.68 -13.61
N HIS A 560 -31.88 6.48 -12.29
CA HIS A 560 -33.09 6.83 -11.54
C HIS A 560 -33.35 8.36 -11.56
N PRO A 561 -34.60 8.83 -11.73
CA PRO A 561 -34.93 10.26 -11.79
C PRO A 561 -34.31 11.10 -10.67
N ASP A 562 -34.35 10.61 -9.42
CA ASP A 562 -33.73 11.28 -8.26
C ASP A 562 -32.23 11.53 -8.50
N VAL A 563 -31.49 10.52 -8.95
CA VAL A 563 -30.04 10.63 -9.16
C VAL A 563 -29.74 11.64 -10.27
N ARG A 564 -30.58 11.72 -11.31
CA ARG A 564 -30.47 12.77 -12.33
C ARG A 564 -30.72 14.17 -11.75
N ALA A 565 -31.76 14.32 -10.94
CA ALA A 565 -32.11 15.60 -10.31
C ALA A 565 -31.02 16.08 -9.34
N PHE A 566 -30.47 15.17 -8.53
CA PHE A 566 -29.32 15.43 -7.65
C PHE A 566 -28.13 15.98 -8.45
N PHE A 567 -27.69 15.27 -9.50
CA PHE A 567 -26.52 15.71 -10.28
C PHE A 567 -26.77 16.97 -11.11
N LYS A 568 -28.01 17.23 -11.54
CA LYS A 568 -28.42 18.51 -12.13
C LYS A 568 -28.15 19.66 -11.16
N ASN A 569 -28.63 19.54 -9.92
CA ASN A 569 -28.43 20.55 -8.89
C ASN A 569 -26.94 20.74 -8.56
N VAL A 570 -26.18 19.65 -8.46
CA VAL A 570 -24.71 19.70 -8.30
C VAL A 570 -24.03 20.50 -9.43
N THR A 571 -24.37 20.26 -10.70
CA THR A 571 -23.80 21.04 -11.82
C THR A 571 -24.30 22.49 -11.85
N ALA A 572 -25.53 22.76 -11.39
CA ALA A 572 -26.06 24.11 -11.22
C ALA A 572 -25.45 24.86 -10.01
N HIS A 573 -24.66 24.17 -9.17
CA HIS A 573 -24.15 24.66 -7.88
C HIS A 573 -25.27 25.05 -6.89
N ASP A 574 -26.45 24.44 -7.05
CA ASP A 574 -27.58 24.60 -6.13
C ASP A 574 -27.40 23.70 -4.90
N THR A 575 -27.46 24.30 -3.71
CA THR A 575 -27.33 23.64 -2.41
C THR A 575 -28.65 23.61 -1.61
N GLY A 576 -29.75 24.12 -2.17
CA GLY A 576 -31.03 24.29 -1.47
C GLY A 576 -32.01 23.12 -1.59
N PHE A 577 -31.54 21.92 -1.96
CA PHE A 577 -32.42 20.78 -2.26
C PHE A 577 -32.46 19.73 -1.13
N GLU A 578 -33.61 19.06 -1.02
CA GLU A 578 -33.83 18.00 -0.01
C GLU A 578 -33.10 16.70 -0.37
N LEU A 579 -32.05 16.38 0.40
CA LEU A 579 -31.24 15.18 0.18
C LEU A 579 -31.89 13.91 0.77
N ALA A 580 -32.80 14.02 1.75
CA ALA A 580 -33.22 12.89 2.57
C ALA A 580 -33.88 11.76 1.74
N ALA A 581 -34.82 12.11 0.87
CA ALA A 581 -35.52 11.17 -0.01
C ALA A 581 -34.59 10.49 -1.05
N MET A 582 -33.44 11.10 -1.35
CA MET A 582 -32.54 10.73 -2.46
C MET A 582 -31.30 9.97 -1.96
N ARG A 583 -30.99 10.09 -0.66
CA ARG A 583 -29.73 9.72 0.01
C ARG A 583 -29.25 8.31 -0.34
N THR A 584 -30.11 7.30 -0.20
CA THR A 584 -29.72 5.88 -0.38
C THR A 584 -29.27 5.57 -1.82
N ARG A 585 -29.97 6.11 -2.83
CA ARG A 585 -29.64 5.88 -4.24
C ARG A 585 -28.35 6.60 -4.64
N VAL A 586 -28.20 7.86 -4.23
CA VAL A 586 -26.98 8.65 -4.47
C VAL A 586 -25.77 8.03 -3.75
N ALA A 587 -25.96 7.54 -2.52
CA ALA A 587 -24.91 6.88 -1.75
C ALA A 587 -24.41 5.56 -2.39
N GLY A 588 -25.25 4.84 -3.14
CA GLY A 588 -24.81 3.69 -3.94
C GLY A 588 -23.81 4.09 -5.03
N LEU A 589 -24.16 5.08 -5.86
CA LEU A 589 -23.25 5.55 -6.90
C LEU A 589 -21.97 6.22 -6.34
N MET A 590 -22.09 6.91 -5.20
CA MET A 590 -20.95 7.52 -4.50
C MET A 590 -20.03 6.51 -3.79
N ARG A 591 -20.51 5.28 -3.49
CA ARG A 591 -19.66 4.16 -3.09
C ARG A 591 -18.89 3.61 -4.29
N LEU A 592 -19.55 3.46 -5.43
CA LEU A 592 -18.91 3.00 -6.67
C LEU A 592 -17.89 3.99 -7.25
N SER A 593 -18.07 5.29 -7.07
CA SER A 593 -17.06 6.30 -7.45
C SER A 593 -15.78 6.29 -6.60
N LYS A 594 -15.71 5.47 -5.53
CA LYS A 594 -14.46 5.16 -4.82
C LYS A 594 -13.70 3.97 -5.41
N LEU A 595 -14.38 3.15 -6.24
CA LEU A 595 -13.84 1.93 -6.85
C LEU A 595 -13.40 2.15 -8.30
N THR A 596 -14.11 3.03 -9.02
CA THR A 596 -13.85 3.35 -10.43
C THR A 596 -14.36 4.74 -10.73
N GLN A 597 -13.63 5.53 -11.54
CA GLN A 597 -14.12 6.81 -12.06
C GLN A 597 -14.92 6.67 -13.37
N ARG A 598 -14.96 5.47 -13.96
CA ARG A 598 -15.72 5.21 -15.19
C ARG A 598 -17.21 5.07 -14.88
N TYR A 599 -18.01 6.04 -15.29
CA TYR A 599 -19.47 6.01 -15.13
C TYR A 599 -20.11 4.70 -15.63
N ASP A 600 -19.69 4.17 -16.79
CA ASP A 600 -20.19 2.89 -17.33
C ASP A 600 -19.91 1.68 -16.44
N ALA A 601 -18.79 1.72 -15.70
CA ALA A 601 -18.47 0.68 -14.72
C ALA A 601 -19.33 0.81 -13.47
N MET A 602 -19.62 2.04 -13.00
CA MET A 602 -20.54 2.25 -11.89
C MET A 602 -21.97 1.78 -12.24
N THR A 603 -22.48 2.10 -13.44
CA THR A 603 -23.84 1.70 -13.84
C THR A 603 -23.95 0.20 -14.10
N ALA A 604 -22.95 -0.43 -14.72
CA ALA A 604 -22.94 -1.89 -14.91
C ALA A 604 -22.82 -2.67 -13.58
N LEU A 605 -22.04 -2.18 -12.62
CA LEU A 605 -21.93 -2.78 -11.29
C LEU A 605 -23.23 -2.60 -10.49
N ALA A 606 -23.79 -1.38 -10.43
CA ALA A 606 -25.06 -1.12 -9.78
C ALA A 606 -26.22 -1.93 -10.39
N GLY A 607 -26.29 -2.02 -11.73
CA GLY A 607 -27.27 -2.84 -12.45
C GLY A 607 -27.08 -4.35 -12.25
N ALA A 608 -25.90 -4.78 -11.79
CA ALA A 608 -25.61 -6.16 -11.39
C ALA A 608 -25.85 -6.41 -9.88
N GLY A 609 -26.36 -5.43 -9.13
CA GLY A 609 -26.55 -5.50 -7.66
C GLY A 609 -25.29 -5.22 -6.83
N LEU A 610 -24.17 -4.89 -7.48
CA LEU A 610 -22.88 -4.66 -6.84
C LEU A 610 -22.72 -3.16 -6.56
N ASP A 611 -23.25 -2.68 -5.43
CA ASP A 611 -23.29 -1.25 -5.07
C ASP A 611 -22.21 -0.81 -4.06
N SER A 612 -21.32 -1.72 -3.67
CA SER A 612 -20.32 -1.52 -2.62
C SER A 612 -19.05 -2.35 -2.86
N ALA A 613 -17.95 -1.94 -2.22
CA ALA A 613 -16.72 -2.72 -2.20
C ALA A 613 -16.94 -4.12 -1.60
N PHE A 614 -17.72 -4.23 -0.52
CA PHE A 614 -18.05 -5.50 0.12
C PHE A 614 -18.81 -6.44 -0.84
N ALA A 615 -19.85 -5.95 -1.53
CA ALA A 615 -20.61 -6.76 -2.49
C ALA A 615 -19.75 -7.28 -3.66
N ILE A 616 -18.73 -6.52 -4.08
CA ILE A 616 -17.76 -6.98 -5.11
C ILE A 616 -16.85 -8.09 -4.56
N VAL A 617 -16.39 -7.96 -3.31
CA VAL A 617 -15.46 -8.92 -2.66
C VAL A 617 -16.12 -10.28 -2.38
N GLN A 618 -17.45 -10.33 -2.24
CA GLN A 618 -18.19 -11.59 -2.12
C GLN A 618 -18.17 -12.46 -3.39
N LEU A 619 -17.86 -11.86 -4.56
CA LEU A 619 -17.61 -12.61 -5.78
C LEU A 619 -16.15 -13.05 -5.86
N ASP A 620 -15.90 -14.23 -6.43
CA ASP A 620 -14.54 -14.64 -6.80
C ASP A 620 -13.90 -13.61 -7.77
N ARG A 621 -12.61 -13.36 -7.58
CA ARG A 621 -11.84 -12.37 -8.32
C ARG A 621 -11.79 -12.64 -9.81
N ASP A 622 -11.59 -13.89 -10.22
CA ASP A 622 -11.46 -14.26 -11.63
C ASP A 622 -12.84 -14.38 -12.29
N GLN A 623 -13.87 -14.85 -11.58
CA GLN A 623 -15.27 -14.77 -12.02
C GLN A 623 -15.73 -13.31 -12.21
N PHE A 624 -15.41 -12.41 -11.29
CA PHE A 624 -15.66 -10.97 -11.43
C PHE A 624 -14.91 -10.39 -12.64
N ALA A 625 -13.61 -10.72 -12.77
CA ALA A 625 -12.78 -10.24 -13.87
C ALA A 625 -13.32 -10.68 -15.23
N ASP A 626 -13.77 -11.93 -15.37
CA ASP A 626 -14.36 -12.43 -16.61
C ASP A 626 -15.81 -11.96 -16.86
N ARG A 627 -16.60 -11.71 -15.82
CA ARG A 627 -17.95 -11.12 -15.94
C ARG A 627 -17.91 -9.66 -16.41
N PHE A 628 -16.95 -8.86 -15.91
CA PHE A 628 -16.91 -7.41 -16.15
C PHE A 628 -15.81 -6.93 -17.11
N LYS A 629 -14.98 -7.83 -17.69
CA LYS A 629 -13.89 -7.48 -18.64
C LYS A 629 -14.30 -6.54 -19.77
N ALA A 630 -15.51 -6.66 -20.31
CA ALA A 630 -15.98 -5.77 -21.38
C ALA A 630 -16.14 -4.32 -20.92
N VAL A 631 -16.65 -4.12 -19.70
CA VAL A 631 -16.94 -2.79 -19.12
C VAL A 631 -15.66 -2.07 -18.69
N PHE A 632 -14.69 -2.83 -18.19
CA PHE A 632 -13.34 -2.36 -17.85
C PHE A 632 -12.34 -2.44 -19.03
N GLU A 633 -12.82 -2.71 -20.25
CA GLU A 633 -12.05 -3.00 -21.49
C GLU A 633 -11.13 -4.25 -21.44
N THR A 634 -10.67 -4.68 -20.27
CA THR A 634 -9.75 -5.82 -20.12
C THR A 634 -10.04 -6.62 -18.83
N ARG A 635 -9.75 -7.93 -18.86
CA ARG A 635 -9.77 -8.79 -17.67
C ARG A 635 -8.85 -8.26 -16.55
N GLY A 636 -7.67 -7.74 -16.91
CA GLY A 636 -6.72 -7.17 -15.96
C GLY A 636 -7.23 -5.94 -15.21
N ARG A 637 -7.93 -5.01 -15.88
CA ARG A 637 -8.54 -3.85 -15.20
C ARG A 637 -9.77 -4.22 -14.38
N ALA A 638 -10.55 -5.21 -14.81
CA ALA A 638 -11.64 -5.74 -14.00
C ALA A 638 -11.10 -6.42 -12.71
N ALA A 639 -10.04 -7.21 -12.83
CA ALA A 639 -9.34 -7.78 -11.68
C ALA A 639 -8.80 -6.70 -10.73
N LEU A 640 -8.16 -5.64 -11.26
CA LEU A 640 -7.67 -4.51 -10.47
C LEU A 640 -8.80 -3.76 -9.72
N ALA A 641 -10.01 -3.70 -10.29
CA ALA A 641 -11.16 -3.13 -9.59
C ALA A 641 -11.65 -4.01 -8.43
N HIS A 642 -11.52 -5.34 -8.55
CA HIS A 642 -11.75 -6.28 -7.44
C HIS A 642 -10.65 -6.21 -6.38
N ASP A 643 -9.39 -6.08 -6.79
CA ASP A 643 -8.26 -5.84 -5.86
C ASP A 643 -8.45 -4.52 -5.08
N THR A 644 -8.96 -3.49 -5.75
CA THR A 644 -9.32 -2.20 -5.13
C THR A 644 -10.51 -2.35 -4.16
N ALA A 645 -11.52 -3.14 -4.51
CA ALA A 645 -12.63 -3.47 -3.62
C ALA A 645 -12.17 -4.25 -2.39
N SER A 646 -11.26 -5.20 -2.57
CA SER A 646 -10.63 -5.98 -1.50
C SER A 646 -9.85 -5.08 -0.56
N HIS A 647 -9.04 -4.15 -1.09
CA HIS A 647 -8.30 -3.19 -0.29
C HIS A 647 -9.21 -2.21 0.49
N ILE A 648 -10.28 -1.69 -0.12
CA ILE A 648 -11.23 -0.81 0.56
C ILE A 648 -11.97 -1.56 1.69
N THR A 649 -12.45 -2.78 1.41
CA THR A 649 -13.14 -3.63 2.40
C THR A 649 -12.22 -4.00 3.56
N ALA A 650 -10.99 -4.44 3.27
CA ALA A 650 -9.98 -4.76 4.29
C ALA A 650 -9.57 -3.53 5.11
N THR A 651 -9.46 -2.35 4.49
CA THR A 651 -9.16 -1.10 5.20
C THR A 651 -10.30 -0.67 6.12
N ALA A 652 -11.56 -0.81 5.69
CA ALA A 652 -12.73 -0.55 6.53
C ALA A 652 -12.81 -1.52 7.73
N ALA A 653 -12.57 -2.81 7.50
CA ALA A 653 -12.51 -3.82 8.57
C ALA A 653 -11.35 -3.56 9.55
N ALA A 654 -10.15 -3.24 9.03
CA ALA A 654 -9.00 -2.89 9.86
C ALA A 654 -9.21 -1.60 10.66
N LEU A 655 -9.90 -0.60 10.11
CA LEU A 655 -10.30 0.61 10.83
C LEU A 655 -11.28 0.27 11.95
N MET A 656 -12.32 -0.50 11.66
CA MET A 656 -13.30 -0.95 12.67
C MET A 656 -12.61 -1.74 13.79
N ALA A 657 -11.72 -2.67 13.48
CA ALA A 657 -10.96 -3.44 14.46
C ALA A 657 -9.98 -2.56 15.28
N SER A 658 -9.34 -1.57 14.67
CA SER A 658 -8.38 -0.68 15.34
C SER A 658 -9.04 0.31 16.31
N PHE A 659 -10.25 0.76 16.01
CA PHE A 659 -11.00 1.72 16.83
C PHE A 659 -12.07 1.06 17.73
N SER A 660 -12.42 -0.21 17.52
CA SER A 660 -13.30 -0.98 18.41
C SER A 660 -12.90 -0.90 19.90
N PRO A 661 -11.61 -0.99 20.29
CA PRO A 661 -11.20 -0.81 21.69
C PRO A 661 -11.50 0.59 22.25
N THR A 662 -11.55 1.62 21.40
CA THR A 662 -11.88 3.01 21.80
C THR A 662 -13.38 3.19 22.04
N PHE A 663 -14.24 2.45 21.32
CA PHE A 663 -15.67 2.40 21.60
C PHE A 663 -15.99 1.53 22.83
N ALA A 664 -15.17 0.52 23.12
CA ALA A 664 -15.31 -0.35 24.30
C ALA A 664 -14.65 0.20 25.58
N SER A 665 -13.90 1.31 25.51
CA SER A 665 -13.19 1.87 26.67
C SER A 665 -14.07 2.81 27.48
N VAL A 666 -14.30 2.50 28.76
CA VAL A 666 -14.96 3.39 29.72
C VAL A 666 -14.06 4.61 29.99
N GLU A 667 -14.33 5.74 29.32
CA GLU A 667 -13.59 6.98 29.54
C GLU A 667 -13.80 7.54 30.96
N LEU A 668 -12.74 7.53 31.77
CA LEU A 668 -12.62 8.41 32.93
C LEU A 668 -12.56 9.87 32.44
N ARG A 669 -13.71 10.54 32.43
CA ARG A 669 -13.90 11.92 31.94
C ARG A 669 -12.98 12.94 32.63
N VAL A 670 -11.82 13.20 32.03
CA VAL A 670 -10.86 14.24 32.47
C VAL A 670 -10.52 15.24 31.36
N LEU A 671 -10.75 14.90 30.07
CA LEU A 671 -10.50 15.78 28.94
C LEU A 671 -11.76 16.02 28.10
N ARG A 672 -11.81 17.18 27.43
CA ARG A 672 -12.97 17.66 26.67
C ARG A 672 -12.86 17.21 25.22
N GLN A 673 -13.74 16.31 24.80
CA GLN A 673 -13.85 15.86 23.41
C GLN A 673 -14.25 17.02 22.46
N PRO A 674 -13.86 16.96 21.17
CA PRO A 674 -14.34 17.89 20.15
C PRO A 674 -15.83 17.66 19.82
N ASP A 675 -16.53 18.73 19.42
CA ASP A 675 -17.91 18.62 18.94
C ASP A 675 -17.93 18.03 17.53
N LEU A 676 -18.52 16.83 17.40
CA LEU A 676 -18.64 16.08 16.15
C LEU A 676 -20.11 15.89 15.71
N SER A 677 -21.05 16.68 16.25
CA SER A 677 -22.51 16.55 16.07
C SER A 677 -23.05 16.61 14.62
N ALA A 678 -22.18 16.84 13.62
CA ALA A 678 -22.51 16.79 12.19
C ALA A 678 -22.11 15.47 11.49
N ILE A 679 -21.44 14.54 12.18
CA ILE A 679 -21.03 13.23 11.65
C ILE A 679 -21.84 12.16 12.41
N PRO A 680 -22.60 11.28 11.73
CA PRO A 680 -23.25 10.16 12.40
C PRO A 680 -22.17 9.19 12.90
N ASP A 681 -22.11 9.00 14.21
CA ASP A 681 -21.27 8.01 14.87
C ASP A 681 -21.75 6.58 14.62
N LEU A 682 -20.96 5.59 15.05
CA LEU A 682 -21.31 4.18 14.88
C LEU A 682 -22.56 3.79 15.69
N GLU A 683 -22.84 4.45 16.81
CA GLU A 683 -24.03 4.17 17.62
C GLU A 683 -25.31 4.63 16.90
N THR A 684 -25.28 5.80 16.27
CA THR A 684 -26.34 6.31 15.39
C THR A 684 -26.59 5.41 14.16
N LEU A 685 -25.58 4.66 13.73
CA LEU A 685 -25.65 3.81 12.52
C LEU A 685 -25.98 2.33 12.81
N PHE A 686 -25.61 1.81 13.98
CA PHE A 686 -25.70 0.38 14.32
C PHE A 686 -26.42 0.07 15.64
N GLY A 687 -26.83 1.09 16.41
CA GLY A 687 -27.37 0.94 17.76
C GLY A 687 -26.27 0.91 18.82
N SER A 688 -26.66 0.70 20.09
CA SER A 688 -25.73 0.68 21.23
C SER A 688 -24.54 -0.25 20.98
N LEU A 689 -23.35 0.30 21.24
CA LEU A 689 -22.06 -0.38 21.05
C LEU A 689 -21.58 -1.09 22.32
N ASP A 690 -22.44 -1.26 23.34
CA ASP A 690 -22.14 -1.90 24.62
C ASP A 690 -21.93 -3.42 24.46
N LEU A 691 -20.73 -3.79 24.00
CA LEU A 691 -20.25 -5.18 23.95
C LEU A 691 -20.16 -5.84 25.36
N CYS A 692 -20.13 -5.02 26.42
CA CYS A 692 -19.73 -5.43 27.77
C CYS A 692 -20.85 -6.04 28.65
N GLN A 693 -21.68 -6.92 28.09
CA GLN A 693 -22.34 -7.98 28.88
C GLN A 693 -22.76 -9.23 28.07
N CYS A 694 -22.22 -9.43 26.87
CA CYS A 694 -22.48 -10.63 26.07
C CYS A 694 -21.76 -11.87 26.62
N SER A 695 -22.51 -12.93 26.88
CA SER A 695 -21.98 -14.30 27.05
C SER A 695 -21.31 -14.80 25.76
N GLU A 696 -20.35 -15.72 25.86
CA GLU A 696 -19.47 -16.11 24.73
C GLU A 696 -20.22 -16.56 23.46
N CYS A 697 -21.33 -17.28 23.63
CA CYS A 697 -22.30 -17.63 22.57
C CYS A 697 -22.74 -16.44 21.70
N ARG A 698 -22.85 -15.24 22.27
CA ARG A 698 -23.25 -13.99 21.60
C ARG A 698 -22.07 -13.16 21.07
N SER A 699 -20.84 -13.67 21.16
CA SER A 699 -19.64 -13.03 20.61
C SER A 699 -19.59 -13.12 19.09
N VAL A 700 -18.98 -12.14 18.43
CA VAL A 700 -18.61 -12.20 17.00
C VAL A 700 -17.55 -13.28 16.69
N HIS A 701 -17.01 -13.93 17.72
CA HIS A 701 -16.09 -15.06 17.62
C HIS A 701 -16.70 -16.40 18.09
N SER A 702 -18.02 -16.45 18.31
CA SER A 702 -18.70 -17.66 18.81
C SER A 702 -18.88 -18.74 17.71
N PRO A 703 -19.14 -20.01 18.08
CA PRO A 703 -19.52 -21.04 17.12
C PRO A 703 -20.78 -20.68 16.32
N ALA A 704 -21.73 -19.97 16.93
CA ALA A 704 -22.92 -19.47 16.25
C ALA A 704 -22.60 -18.38 15.20
N ALA A 705 -21.66 -17.47 15.49
CA ALA A 705 -21.17 -16.50 14.52
C ALA A 705 -20.44 -17.19 13.35
N TYR A 706 -19.64 -18.23 13.63
CA TYR A 706 -18.99 -19.04 12.60
C TYR A 706 -20.00 -19.78 11.69
N LEU A 707 -21.06 -20.36 12.28
CA LEU A 707 -22.14 -20.98 11.51
C LEU A 707 -22.88 -19.96 10.62
N ALA A 708 -23.17 -18.77 11.14
CA ALA A 708 -23.82 -17.71 10.38
C ALA A 708 -22.99 -17.26 9.17
N GLU A 709 -21.68 -17.04 9.36
CA GLU A 709 -20.74 -16.71 8.27
C GLU A 709 -20.63 -17.86 7.25
N LEU A 710 -20.58 -19.12 7.71
CA LEU A 710 -20.55 -20.27 6.81
C LEU A 710 -21.83 -20.39 5.96
N LEU A 711 -23.00 -20.14 6.54
CA LEU A 711 -24.27 -20.13 5.81
C LEU A 711 -24.37 -18.95 4.82
N ALA A 712 -23.79 -17.79 5.14
CA ALA A 712 -23.64 -16.68 4.19
C ALA A 712 -22.68 -17.02 3.04
N TRP A 713 -21.53 -17.62 3.36
CA TRP A 713 -20.53 -18.08 2.39
C TRP A 713 -21.09 -19.16 1.43
N LEU A 714 -21.99 -20.03 1.92
CA LEU A 714 -22.72 -21.01 1.09
C LEU A 714 -23.84 -20.39 0.24
N LYS A 715 -24.39 -19.22 0.62
CA LYS A 715 -25.44 -18.51 -0.13
C LYS A 715 -24.90 -17.86 -1.41
N GLU A 716 -23.67 -17.34 -1.39
CA GLU A 716 -23.07 -16.69 -2.57
C GLU A 716 -22.50 -17.69 -3.59
N ARG A 717 -22.59 -19.00 -3.31
CA ARG A 717 -22.16 -20.08 -4.21
C ARG A 717 -23.36 -20.65 -4.96
N THR A 718 -23.45 -20.39 -6.26
CA THR A 718 -24.57 -20.83 -7.11
C THR A 718 -24.28 -22.11 -7.90
N GLN A 719 -25.30 -22.93 -8.07
CA GLN A 719 -25.33 -24.11 -8.93
C GLN A 719 -26.62 -24.08 -9.75
N GLY A 720 -26.53 -23.65 -11.01
CA GLY A 720 -27.70 -23.36 -11.83
C GLY A 720 -28.47 -22.15 -11.30
N ALA A 721 -29.76 -22.32 -11.01
CA ALA A 721 -30.64 -21.27 -10.50
C ALA A 721 -30.68 -21.16 -8.96
N SER A 722 -30.10 -22.13 -8.23
CA SER A 722 -30.09 -22.20 -6.77
C SER A 722 -28.70 -21.92 -6.21
N ASN A 723 -28.60 -21.66 -4.90
CA ASN A 723 -27.33 -21.62 -4.18
C ASN A 723 -27.14 -22.83 -3.25
N VAL A 724 -25.89 -23.10 -2.85
CA VAL A 724 -25.52 -24.28 -2.07
C VAL A 724 -26.18 -24.27 -0.68
N ARG A 725 -26.36 -23.11 -0.06
CA ARG A 725 -27.12 -22.98 1.21
C ARG A 725 -28.57 -23.45 1.04
N ASP A 726 -29.24 -23.04 -0.03
CA ASP A 726 -30.65 -23.40 -0.25
C ASP A 726 -30.80 -24.88 -0.65
N ILE A 727 -29.79 -25.47 -1.31
CA ILE A 727 -29.69 -26.93 -1.52
C ILE A 727 -29.48 -27.67 -0.19
N LEU A 728 -28.66 -27.12 0.72
CA LEU A 728 -28.49 -27.67 2.08
C LEU A 728 -29.81 -27.60 2.86
N PHE A 729 -30.51 -26.46 2.88
CA PHE A 729 -31.81 -26.31 3.53
C PHE A 729 -32.91 -27.18 2.89
N GLY A 730 -32.78 -27.55 1.61
CA GLY A 730 -33.65 -28.56 0.98
C GLY A 730 -33.45 -29.99 1.51
N ARG A 731 -32.31 -30.28 2.16
CA ARG A 731 -32.00 -31.58 2.79
C ARG A 731 -32.06 -31.54 4.32
N ARG A 732 -31.74 -30.40 4.92
CA ARG A 732 -31.63 -30.12 6.35
C ARG A 732 -32.22 -28.74 6.63
N PRO A 733 -33.55 -28.59 6.57
CA PRO A 733 -34.23 -27.31 6.79
C PRO A 733 -34.11 -26.83 8.23
N ASP A 734 -33.91 -27.76 9.16
CA ASP A 734 -33.61 -27.54 10.58
C ASP A 734 -32.43 -26.59 10.79
N ILE A 735 -31.32 -26.73 10.03
CA ILE A 735 -30.17 -25.81 10.09
C ILE A 735 -30.55 -24.37 9.71
N GLY A 736 -31.60 -24.19 8.92
CA GLY A 736 -32.12 -22.88 8.51
C GLY A 736 -33.12 -22.25 9.49
N ASP A 737 -33.63 -23.02 10.45
CA ASP A 737 -34.52 -22.59 11.53
C ASP A 737 -33.89 -22.83 12.92
N LEU A 738 -32.59 -23.13 13.00
CA LEU A 738 -31.84 -23.31 14.26
C LEU A 738 -31.63 -21.96 14.92
N GLU A 739 -32.07 -21.81 16.17
CA GLU A 739 -31.89 -20.56 16.90
C GLU A 739 -30.45 -20.41 17.41
N LEU A 740 -29.87 -19.23 17.25
CA LEU A 740 -28.51 -18.94 17.73
C LEU A 740 -28.50 -18.60 19.24
N THR A 741 -29.09 -19.48 20.06
CA THR A 741 -29.15 -19.37 21.52
C THR A 741 -27.89 -19.91 22.18
N CYS A 742 -27.68 -19.54 23.44
CA CYS A 742 -26.56 -20.08 24.22
C CYS A 742 -26.70 -21.56 24.57
N ALA A 743 -27.92 -22.11 24.62
CA ALA A 743 -28.14 -23.54 24.82
C ALA A 743 -27.70 -24.32 23.56
N ASN A 744 -28.28 -24.00 22.40
CA ASN A 744 -27.89 -24.56 21.09
C ASN A 744 -26.39 -24.39 20.75
N THR A 745 -25.70 -23.41 21.34
CA THR A 745 -24.26 -23.17 21.11
C THR A 745 -23.36 -23.94 22.08
N ASN A 746 -23.77 -24.13 23.34
CA ASN A 746 -22.87 -24.53 24.44
C ASN A 746 -23.30 -25.78 25.21
N THR A 747 -24.54 -26.25 25.10
CA THR A 747 -25.02 -27.44 25.80
C THR A 747 -24.49 -28.69 25.11
N PRO A 748 -23.62 -29.51 25.74
CA PRO A 748 -23.30 -30.84 25.22
C PRO A 748 -24.49 -31.79 25.40
N LEU A 749 -24.75 -32.63 24.40
CA LEU A 749 -25.75 -33.68 24.42
C LEU A 749 -25.30 -34.90 23.57
N PRO A 750 -25.93 -36.08 23.71
CA PRO A 750 -25.59 -37.25 22.91
C PRO A 750 -25.89 -37.02 21.42
N TYR A 751 -24.89 -37.23 20.56
CA TYR A 751 -25.03 -37.02 19.10
C TYR A 751 -26.08 -37.94 18.46
N VAL A 752 -26.34 -39.11 19.05
CA VAL A 752 -27.33 -40.07 18.55
C VAL A 752 -28.76 -39.54 18.68
N ASP A 753 -29.06 -38.71 19.68
CA ASP A 753 -30.41 -38.20 19.91
C ASP A 753 -30.81 -37.22 18.79
N LEU A 754 -29.91 -36.31 18.41
CA LEU A 754 -30.09 -35.45 17.22
C LEU A 754 -30.24 -36.23 15.92
N VAL A 755 -29.68 -37.44 15.82
CA VAL A 755 -29.86 -38.32 14.66
C VAL A 755 -31.25 -38.97 14.71
N ASN A 756 -31.69 -39.42 15.89
CA ASN A 756 -33.02 -39.98 16.10
C ASN A 756 -34.12 -38.94 15.85
N GLU A 757 -34.06 -37.75 16.47
CA GLU A 757 -35.00 -36.63 16.23
C GLU A 757 -35.25 -36.37 14.74
N LEU A 758 -34.19 -36.37 13.93
CA LEU A 758 -34.25 -36.12 12.49
C LEU A 758 -34.75 -37.32 11.68
N LEU A 759 -34.52 -38.55 12.14
CA LEU A 759 -35.02 -39.77 11.50
C LEU A 759 -36.50 -40.00 11.85
N GLU A 760 -36.91 -39.71 13.09
CA GLU A 760 -38.29 -39.76 13.53
C GLU A 760 -39.15 -38.72 12.79
N ASP A 761 -38.69 -37.47 12.64
CA ASP A 761 -39.37 -36.47 11.81
C ASP A 761 -39.30 -36.78 10.30
N ALA A 762 -38.45 -37.72 9.86
CA ALA A 762 -38.49 -38.26 8.49
C ALA A 762 -39.48 -39.43 8.33
N ILE A 763 -39.77 -40.18 9.40
CA ILE A 763 -40.74 -41.28 9.45
C ILE A 763 -42.17 -40.73 9.65
N ALA A 764 -42.33 -39.80 10.60
CA ALA A 764 -43.60 -39.15 10.95
C ALA A 764 -43.48 -37.62 10.84
N PRO A 765 -43.42 -37.08 9.60
CA PRO A 765 -43.20 -35.66 9.36
C PRO A 765 -44.35 -34.75 9.82
N PHE A 766 -43.99 -33.57 10.31
CA PHE A 766 -44.92 -32.51 10.71
C PHE A 766 -45.95 -32.17 9.61
N ALA A 767 -47.24 -32.21 9.95
CA ALA A 767 -48.35 -31.93 9.03
C ALA A 767 -48.63 -30.41 8.87
N PRO A 768 -48.40 -29.79 7.69
CA PRO A 768 -48.49 -28.34 7.54
C PRO A 768 -49.93 -27.79 7.47
N PHE A 769 -50.40 -27.12 8.53
CA PHE A 769 -51.76 -26.59 8.63
C PHE A 769 -51.88 -25.10 8.24
N ALA A 770 -53.12 -24.62 8.09
CA ALA A 770 -53.43 -23.25 7.67
C ALA A 770 -53.91 -22.38 8.84
N LEU A 771 -53.55 -21.09 8.81
CA LEU A 771 -54.03 -20.07 9.75
C LEU A 771 -55.05 -19.15 9.09
N ALA A 772 -55.99 -18.63 9.88
CA ALA A 772 -56.98 -17.66 9.40
C ALA A 772 -56.30 -16.34 9.00
N ALA A 773 -56.62 -15.81 7.81
CA ALA A 773 -55.93 -14.64 7.24
C ALA A 773 -55.93 -13.37 8.12
N GLY A 774 -56.92 -13.22 9.01
CA GLY A 774 -56.97 -12.12 9.99
C GLY A 774 -55.85 -12.14 11.03
N LEU A 775 -55.25 -13.31 11.30
CA LEU A 775 -54.13 -13.47 12.24
C LEU A 775 -52.81 -12.86 11.72
N GLN A 776 -52.75 -12.39 10.46
CA GLN A 776 -51.56 -11.71 9.95
C GLN A 776 -51.24 -10.44 10.77
N ALA A 777 -52.26 -9.70 11.22
CA ALA A 777 -52.05 -8.48 11.99
C ALA A 777 -51.45 -8.75 13.38
N ASP A 778 -51.82 -9.87 14.02
CA ASP A 778 -51.21 -10.34 15.26
C ASP A 778 -49.75 -10.75 15.01
N LEU A 779 -49.50 -11.54 13.96
CA LEU A 779 -48.16 -12.01 13.59
C LEU A 779 -47.21 -10.85 13.24
N ASP A 780 -47.66 -9.89 12.44
CA ASP A 780 -46.89 -8.68 12.08
C ASP A 780 -46.63 -7.75 13.28
N ALA A 781 -47.47 -7.79 14.30
CA ALA A 781 -47.31 -7.05 15.55
C ALA A 781 -46.52 -7.79 16.64
N ALA A 782 -45.96 -8.97 16.32
CA ALA A 782 -45.32 -9.90 17.28
C ALA A 782 -46.22 -10.29 18.47
N ASN A 783 -47.54 -10.30 18.27
CA ASN A 783 -48.55 -10.53 19.31
C ASN A 783 -49.02 -11.99 19.34
N LEU A 784 -48.80 -12.70 20.45
CA LEU A 784 -49.37 -14.03 20.64
C LEU A 784 -50.84 -13.94 21.11
N SER A 785 -51.76 -13.71 20.16
CA SER A 785 -53.18 -13.58 20.51
C SER A 785 -53.84 -14.90 20.91
N ALA A 786 -54.89 -14.81 21.73
CA ALA A 786 -55.67 -16.00 22.16
C ALA A 786 -56.28 -16.77 20.97
N ALA A 787 -56.57 -16.09 19.85
CA ALA A 787 -57.04 -16.73 18.64
C ALA A 787 -55.93 -17.53 17.93
N LEU A 788 -54.71 -17.00 17.90
CA LEU A 788 -53.53 -17.70 17.37
C LEU A 788 -53.18 -18.93 18.23
N ALA A 789 -53.17 -18.79 19.56
CA ALA A 789 -53.01 -19.92 20.49
C ALA A 789 -54.11 -20.99 20.34
N SER A 790 -55.37 -20.58 20.14
CA SER A 790 -56.48 -21.51 19.91
C SER A 790 -56.35 -22.27 18.58
N ALA A 791 -55.85 -21.63 17.52
CA ALA A 791 -55.62 -22.29 16.23
C ALA A 791 -54.55 -23.41 16.33
N PHE A 792 -53.51 -23.19 17.14
CA PHE A 792 -52.47 -24.18 17.44
C PHE A 792 -52.99 -25.32 18.36
N ALA A 793 -53.73 -24.99 19.42
CA ALA A 793 -54.35 -25.99 20.29
C ALA A 793 -55.35 -26.89 19.54
N ALA A 794 -56.06 -26.35 18.54
CA ALA A 794 -56.95 -27.11 17.65
C ALA A 794 -56.23 -28.09 16.70
N GLN A 795 -54.90 -28.10 16.68
CA GLN A 795 -54.06 -29.10 15.98
C GLN A 795 -53.30 -30.00 16.97
N HIS A 796 -53.73 -30.04 18.23
CA HIS A 796 -53.05 -30.75 19.34
C HIS A 796 -51.62 -30.24 19.64
N LEU A 797 -51.30 -29.01 19.25
CA LEU A 797 -50.00 -28.36 19.43
C LEU A 797 -50.11 -27.14 20.36
N PRO A 798 -50.46 -27.30 21.65
CA PRO A 798 -50.61 -26.16 22.56
C PRO A 798 -49.30 -25.39 22.74
N LEU A 799 -49.39 -24.07 22.54
CA LEU A 799 -48.30 -23.13 22.76
C LEU A 799 -48.13 -22.86 24.27
N GLY A 800 -46.88 -22.73 24.71
CA GLY A 800 -46.53 -22.54 26.12
C GLY A 800 -46.67 -21.09 26.58
N PRO A 801 -46.64 -20.82 27.90
CA PRO A 801 -46.62 -19.46 28.44
C PRO A 801 -45.31 -18.70 28.12
N SER A 802 -44.26 -19.43 27.72
CA SER A 802 -42.99 -18.91 27.21
C SER A 802 -42.99 -18.65 25.69
N SER A 803 -44.05 -19.04 24.96
CA SER A 803 -44.08 -18.87 23.50
C SER A 803 -44.12 -17.41 23.08
N ILE A 804 -43.23 -17.02 22.17
CA ILE A 804 -43.13 -15.68 21.57
C ILE A 804 -43.31 -15.74 20.05
N VAL A 805 -43.77 -14.64 19.45
CA VAL A 805 -43.83 -14.47 18.00
C VAL A 805 -42.61 -13.68 17.52
N VAL A 806 -41.90 -14.18 16.52
CA VAL A 806 -40.73 -13.54 15.92
C VAL A 806 -41.03 -13.19 14.46
N VAL A 807 -40.90 -11.90 14.11
CA VAL A 807 -41.20 -11.39 12.76
C VAL A 807 -39.95 -11.50 11.87
N GLY A 808 -39.94 -12.46 10.94
CA GLY A 808 -38.82 -12.64 10.01
C GLY A 808 -38.90 -11.72 8.79
N ALA A 809 -40.09 -11.53 8.25
CA ALA A 809 -40.41 -10.60 7.17
C ALA A 809 -41.91 -10.22 7.25
N PRO A 810 -42.25 -8.96 7.61
CA PRO A 810 -43.65 -8.54 7.73
C PRO A 810 -44.47 -8.84 6.46
N GLY A 811 -45.67 -9.39 6.66
CA GLY A 811 -46.57 -9.82 5.60
C GLY A 811 -46.17 -11.10 4.84
N ALA A 812 -45.03 -11.74 5.17
CA ALA A 812 -44.48 -12.87 4.40
C ALA A 812 -43.97 -14.08 5.22
N ARG A 813 -43.21 -13.86 6.31
CA ARG A 813 -42.60 -14.94 7.11
C ARG A 813 -42.50 -14.57 8.59
N TRP A 814 -42.89 -15.49 9.46
CA TRP A 814 -42.85 -15.36 10.92
C TRP A 814 -42.44 -16.69 11.54
N PHE A 815 -42.13 -16.67 12.82
CA PHE A 815 -41.89 -17.86 13.63
C PHE A 815 -42.65 -17.73 14.96
N ILE A 816 -43.00 -18.86 15.56
CA ILE A 816 -43.43 -18.92 16.95
C ILE A 816 -42.51 -19.89 17.67
N THR A 817 -41.91 -19.48 18.79
CA THR A 817 -40.97 -20.33 19.53
C THR A 817 -41.15 -20.22 21.04
N ASP A 818 -40.96 -21.32 21.75
CA ASP A 818 -40.78 -21.37 23.21
C ASP A 818 -39.33 -21.68 23.64
N HIS A 819 -38.38 -21.59 22.70
CA HIS A 819 -36.97 -21.95 22.79
C HIS A 819 -36.66 -23.46 22.96
N ALA A 820 -37.68 -24.32 22.99
CA ALA A 820 -37.54 -25.78 22.83
C ALA A 820 -38.10 -26.25 21.47
N ARG A 821 -39.12 -25.54 20.95
CA ARG A 821 -39.83 -25.84 19.71
C ARG A 821 -40.06 -24.56 18.93
N LEU A 822 -39.64 -24.54 17.67
CA LEU A 822 -39.87 -23.43 16.74
C LEU A 822 -40.84 -23.86 15.63
N PHE A 823 -41.89 -23.07 15.41
CA PHE A 823 -42.86 -23.25 14.35
C PHE A 823 -42.67 -22.20 13.27
N ALA A 824 -42.29 -22.62 12.06
CA ALA A 824 -42.09 -21.72 10.92
C ALA A 824 -43.43 -21.41 10.22
N ILE A 825 -43.69 -20.13 9.95
CA ILE A 825 -44.93 -19.64 9.34
C ILE A 825 -44.61 -18.84 8.07
N SER A 826 -45.27 -19.16 6.96
CA SER A 826 -45.14 -18.47 5.68
C SER A 826 -46.50 -18.05 5.11
N LYS A 827 -46.48 -17.12 4.14
CA LYS A 827 -47.65 -16.69 3.38
C LYS A 827 -47.57 -17.10 1.91
N ASP A 828 -47.78 -18.39 1.64
CA ASP A 828 -47.70 -18.96 0.30
C ASP A 828 -49.02 -18.81 -0.47
N ALA A 829 -48.94 -18.35 -1.72
CA ALA A 829 -50.11 -18.04 -2.58
C ALA A 829 -51.18 -17.13 -1.92
N GLY A 830 -50.79 -16.36 -0.91
CA GLY A 830 -51.69 -15.48 -0.13
C GLY A 830 -52.31 -16.13 1.12
N GLN A 831 -52.16 -17.44 1.32
CA GLN A 831 -52.64 -18.17 2.49
C GLN A 831 -51.57 -18.23 3.57
N LEU A 832 -51.93 -17.93 4.83
CA LEU A 832 -51.04 -18.17 5.97
C LEU A 832 -50.99 -19.67 6.29
N ARG A 833 -49.78 -20.22 6.44
CA ARG A 833 -49.57 -21.63 6.82
C ARG A 833 -48.46 -21.77 7.84
N VAL A 834 -48.65 -22.68 8.79
CA VAL A 834 -47.57 -23.22 9.61
C VAL A 834 -46.94 -24.34 8.79
N VAL A 835 -45.69 -24.17 8.37
CA VAL A 835 -45.04 -25.05 7.39
C VAL A 835 -44.09 -26.09 7.99
N ARG A 836 -43.65 -25.88 9.23
CA ARG A 836 -42.67 -26.75 9.90
C ARG A 836 -42.74 -26.59 11.42
N ARG A 837 -42.42 -27.67 12.16
CA ARG A 837 -41.87 -27.65 13.52
C ARG A 837 -40.38 -28.00 13.42
N THR A 838 -39.52 -27.31 14.16
CA THR A 838 -38.14 -27.74 14.42
C THR A 838 -37.87 -27.76 15.92
N TRP A 839 -37.02 -28.70 16.34
CA TRP A 839 -36.57 -28.85 17.72
C TRP A 839 -35.40 -27.92 18.02
N GLN A 840 -35.21 -27.58 19.29
CA GLN A 840 -34.14 -26.73 19.82
C GLN A 840 -33.71 -27.32 21.17
N THR A 841 -32.44 -27.18 21.55
CA THR A 841 -31.96 -27.65 22.85
C THR A 841 -32.30 -26.64 23.94
N SER A 842 -33.05 -27.07 24.96
CA SER A 842 -33.47 -26.24 26.09
C SER A 842 -33.17 -26.86 27.46
N ALA A 843 -33.00 -28.19 27.54
CA ALA A 843 -32.69 -28.90 28.78
C ALA A 843 -31.22 -28.78 29.19
N SER A 844 -30.89 -29.16 30.42
CA SER A 844 -29.51 -29.18 30.92
C SER A 844 -28.76 -30.45 30.49
N PRO A 845 -27.41 -30.43 30.42
CA PRO A 845 -26.63 -31.60 30.03
C PRO A 845 -26.91 -32.87 30.84
N ALA A 846 -27.25 -32.74 32.12
CA ALA A 846 -27.53 -33.88 33.00
C ALA A 846 -28.94 -34.48 32.80
N GLU A 847 -29.86 -33.71 32.21
CA GLU A 847 -31.15 -34.23 31.75
C GLU A 847 -30.99 -34.94 30.40
N LEU A 848 -30.19 -34.35 29.50
CA LEU A 848 -29.86 -34.87 28.17
C LEU A 848 -28.98 -36.13 28.18
N GLU A 849 -28.09 -36.27 29.17
CA GLU A 849 -27.33 -37.51 29.40
C GLU A 849 -28.23 -38.64 29.98
N ALA A 850 -29.39 -38.31 30.52
CA ALA A 850 -30.32 -39.26 31.11
C ALA A 850 -31.45 -39.69 30.15
N ASN A 851 -32.00 -38.76 29.35
CA ASN A 851 -33.06 -39.02 28.36
C ASN A 851 -32.95 -38.03 27.18
N PRO A 852 -33.33 -38.41 25.94
CA PRO A 852 -33.51 -37.46 24.84
C PRO A 852 -34.50 -36.33 25.19
N GLU A 853 -34.27 -35.10 24.71
CA GLU A 853 -35.17 -33.97 24.98
C GLU A 853 -36.49 -34.08 24.22
N HIS A 854 -36.42 -34.54 22.98
CA HIS A 854 -37.54 -34.61 22.04
C HIS A 854 -37.67 -36.03 21.48
N VAL A 855 -38.88 -36.58 21.58
CA VAL A 855 -39.27 -37.87 20.98
C VAL A 855 -40.58 -37.65 20.22
N ASN A 856 -40.71 -38.23 19.03
CA ASN A 856 -41.88 -38.13 18.19
C ASN A 856 -42.58 -39.50 18.13
N ASP A 857 -43.43 -39.77 19.14
CA ASP A 857 -44.20 -41.02 19.32
C ASP A 857 -44.86 -41.55 18.03
N ALA A 858 -45.29 -40.65 17.14
CA ALA A 858 -45.92 -41.01 15.87
C ALA A 858 -44.99 -41.78 14.92
N ALA A 859 -43.67 -41.60 15.03
CA ALA A 859 -42.69 -42.41 14.31
C ALA A 859 -42.70 -43.86 14.81
N TYR A 860 -42.75 -44.05 16.14
CA TYR A 860 -42.78 -45.38 16.75
C TYR A 860 -44.11 -46.12 16.55
N GLU A 861 -45.24 -45.39 16.46
CA GLU A 861 -46.52 -45.96 16.00
C GLU A 861 -46.44 -46.54 14.57
N VAL A 862 -45.62 -45.95 13.68
CA VAL A 862 -45.34 -46.51 12.35
C VAL A 862 -44.37 -47.69 12.47
N LEU A 863 -43.22 -47.51 13.15
CA LEU A 863 -42.16 -48.53 13.24
C LEU A 863 -42.63 -49.84 13.89
N ARG A 864 -43.50 -49.78 14.90
CA ARG A 864 -44.05 -50.96 15.58
C ARG A 864 -45.07 -51.74 14.75
N THR A 865 -45.43 -51.26 13.56
CA THR A 865 -46.30 -51.95 12.60
C THR A 865 -45.64 -52.21 11.24
N ALA A 866 -44.41 -51.73 11.05
CA ALA A 866 -43.64 -51.95 9.83
C ALA A 866 -43.16 -53.40 9.71
N ILE A 867 -43.26 -53.96 8.50
CA ILE A 867 -42.88 -55.36 8.18
C ILE A 867 -41.67 -55.45 7.22
N PHE A 868 -41.01 -54.33 6.97
CA PHE A 868 -39.83 -54.19 6.13
C PHE A 868 -39.08 -52.89 6.49
N PRO A 869 -37.73 -52.85 6.51
CA PRO A 869 -36.79 -53.97 6.36
C PRO A 869 -36.95 -55.03 7.46
N TRP A 870 -36.26 -56.17 7.33
CA TRP A 870 -36.33 -57.30 8.29
C TRP A 870 -35.78 -57.00 9.69
N THR A 871 -35.26 -55.80 9.93
CA THR A 871 -34.93 -55.27 11.26
C THR A 871 -36.12 -54.56 11.94
N LEU A 872 -37.33 -54.66 11.37
CA LEU A 872 -38.59 -54.12 11.88
C LEU A 872 -39.66 -55.25 11.91
N PRO A 873 -40.67 -55.18 12.79
CA PRO A 873 -41.12 -54.02 13.59
C PRO A 873 -40.22 -53.66 14.77
N LEU A 874 -40.16 -52.36 15.10
CA LEU A 874 -39.57 -51.85 16.34
C LEU A 874 -40.68 -51.26 17.23
N ASP A 875 -41.11 -52.02 18.24
CA ASP A 875 -41.99 -51.53 19.30
C ASP A 875 -41.14 -51.00 20.46
N LEU A 876 -40.90 -49.67 20.48
CA LEU A 876 -40.05 -49.00 21.47
C LEU A 876 -40.50 -49.33 22.91
N TRP A 877 -41.80 -49.25 23.18
CA TRP A 877 -42.37 -49.51 24.50
C TRP A 877 -42.15 -50.96 24.95
N TRP A 878 -42.08 -51.91 24.02
CA TRP A 878 -41.78 -53.31 24.32
C TRP A 878 -40.29 -53.50 24.66
N GLU A 879 -39.39 -52.87 23.90
CA GLU A 879 -37.94 -52.94 24.16
C GLU A 879 -37.52 -52.17 25.41
N GLU A 880 -38.15 -51.03 25.73
CA GLU A 880 -37.99 -50.35 27.01
C GLU A 880 -38.35 -51.28 28.18
N VAL A 881 -39.52 -51.93 28.14
CA VAL A 881 -39.95 -52.86 29.19
C VAL A 881 -38.98 -54.04 29.31
N ARG A 882 -38.44 -54.57 28.20
CA ARG A 882 -37.39 -55.60 28.21
C ARG A 882 -36.09 -55.08 28.84
N ALA A 883 -35.65 -53.86 28.50
CA ALA A 883 -34.45 -53.25 29.05
C ALA A 883 -34.56 -52.97 30.57
N TYR A 884 -35.68 -52.41 31.02
CA TYR A 884 -35.93 -52.16 32.44
C TYR A 884 -36.03 -53.46 33.26
N LEU A 885 -36.73 -54.49 32.77
CA LEU A 885 -36.77 -55.80 33.43
C LEU A 885 -35.39 -56.48 33.44
N GLY A 886 -34.63 -56.37 32.34
CA GLY A 886 -33.25 -56.84 32.26
C GLY A 886 -32.32 -56.17 33.28
N HIS A 887 -32.47 -54.86 33.52
CA HIS A 887 -31.73 -54.15 34.56
C HIS A 887 -32.12 -54.60 35.98
N LEU A 888 -33.37 -55.04 36.18
CA LEU A 888 -33.84 -55.68 37.41
C LEU A 888 -33.44 -57.17 37.52
N GLY A 889 -32.79 -57.73 36.50
CA GLY A 889 -32.31 -59.12 36.48
C GLY A 889 -33.41 -60.17 36.25
N VAL A 890 -34.53 -59.81 35.66
CA VAL A 890 -35.70 -60.68 35.42
C VAL A 890 -36.05 -60.68 33.93
N ARG A 891 -36.30 -61.84 33.31
CA ARG A 891 -36.83 -61.87 31.94
C ARG A 891 -38.34 -61.66 31.93
N ARG A 892 -38.83 -61.04 30.85
CA ARG A 892 -40.27 -60.79 30.68
C ARG A 892 -41.08 -62.08 30.45
N ASP A 893 -40.50 -63.09 29.79
CA ASP A 893 -41.11 -64.42 29.64
C ASP A 893 -41.19 -65.20 30.97
N GLU A 894 -40.17 -65.11 31.83
CA GLU A 894 -40.19 -65.68 33.20
C GLU A 894 -41.34 -65.05 34.00
N LEU A 895 -41.46 -63.72 33.98
CA LEU A 895 -42.55 -62.99 34.64
C LEU A 895 -43.93 -63.38 34.07
N MET A 896 -44.04 -63.56 32.75
CA MET A 896 -45.28 -64.04 32.11
C MET A 896 -45.63 -65.49 32.48
N ALA A 897 -44.63 -66.35 32.72
CA ALA A 897 -44.85 -67.72 33.16
C ALA A 897 -45.31 -67.79 34.64
N ASP A 898 -44.62 -67.07 35.54
CA ASP A 898 -44.89 -67.09 36.98
C ASP A 898 -46.27 -66.51 37.36
N PHE A 899 -46.74 -65.49 36.62
CA PHE A 899 -48.05 -64.88 36.85
C PHE A 899 -49.21 -65.60 36.12
N ARG A 900 -48.95 -66.69 35.40
CA ARG A 900 -49.96 -67.43 34.62
C ARG A 900 -50.68 -68.47 35.47
N ALA A 901 -52.01 -68.52 35.35
CA ALA A 901 -52.82 -69.55 36.01
C ALA A 901 -52.61 -70.93 35.35
N GLY A 902 -51.78 -71.78 35.95
CA GLY A 902 -51.49 -73.14 35.48
C GLY A 902 -50.37 -73.81 36.28
N ASP A 903 -49.79 -74.87 35.72
CA ASP A 903 -48.48 -75.38 36.13
C ASP A 903 -47.38 -74.93 35.14
N ALA A 904 -46.12 -75.17 35.49
CA ALA A 904 -44.98 -74.78 34.66
C ALA A 904 -44.96 -75.47 33.28
N ALA A 905 -45.54 -76.66 33.14
CA ALA A 905 -45.65 -77.34 31.85
C ALA A 905 -46.68 -76.66 30.95
N ALA A 906 -47.78 -76.16 31.52
CA ALA A 906 -48.79 -75.39 30.81
C ALA A 906 -48.27 -74.01 30.33
N ALA A 907 -47.23 -73.46 30.95
CA ALA A 907 -46.57 -72.21 30.50
C ALA A 907 -45.64 -72.45 29.29
N LEU A 908 -44.89 -73.56 29.27
CA LEU A 908 -43.98 -73.93 28.17
C LEU A 908 -44.69 -74.20 26.82
N VAL A 909 -46.01 -74.41 26.84
CA VAL A 909 -46.85 -74.57 25.64
C VAL A 909 -47.74 -73.35 25.37
N ASP A 910 -47.59 -72.26 26.12
CA ASP A 910 -48.28 -71.01 25.83
C ASP A 910 -47.59 -70.27 24.68
N VAL A 911 -48.37 -69.89 23.67
CA VAL A 911 -47.83 -69.26 22.47
C VAL A 911 -47.27 -67.87 22.78
N GLU A 912 -47.88 -67.07 23.66
CA GLU A 912 -47.39 -65.72 23.97
C GLU A 912 -46.13 -65.78 24.85
N VAL A 913 -46.07 -66.69 25.83
CA VAL A 913 -44.85 -66.93 26.64
C VAL A 913 -43.70 -67.43 25.76
N GLY A 914 -43.97 -68.43 24.90
CA GLY A 914 -42.96 -68.97 23.98
C GLY A 914 -42.47 -67.98 22.92
N THR A 915 -43.34 -67.04 22.50
CA THR A 915 -42.95 -65.96 21.58
C THR A 915 -41.99 -64.98 22.28
N GLU A 916 -42.31 -64.58 23.52
CA GLU A 916 -41.46 -63.67 24.30
C GLU A 916 -40.12 -64.32 24.68
N TYR A 917 -40.11 -65.62 25.00
CA TYR A 917 -38.88 -66.36 25.29
C TYR A 917 -37.87 -66.31 24.12
N LEU A 918 -38.39 -66.37 22.89
CA LEU A 918 -37.63 -66.26 21.64
C LEU A 918 -37.25 -64.81 21.28
N GLY A 919 -37.63 -63.81 22.09
CA GLY A 919 -37.43 -62.39 21.80
C GLY A 919 -38.36 -61.83 20.72
N MET A 920 -39.27 -62.63 20.16
CA MET A 920 -40.14 -62.21 19.06
C MET A 920 -41.29 -61.32 19.55
N GLN A 921 -41.73 -60.41 18.68
CA GLN A 921 -42.97 -59.67 18.81
C GLN A 921 -44.14 -60.43 18.16
N ARG A 922 -45.37 -60.01 18.49
CA ARG A 922 -46.60 -60.62 17.95
C ARG A 922 -46.70 -60.52 16.41
N ILE A 923 -46.19 -59.45 15.81
CA ILE A 923 -46.22 -59.23 14.36
C ILE A 923 -45.17 -60.10 13.66
N GLU A 924 -43.95 -60.23 14.22
CA GLU A 924 -42.94 -61.17 13.71
C GLU A 924 -43.45 -62.61 13.72
N ARG A 925 -44.13 -63.02 14.79
CA ARG A 925 -44.83 -64.33 14.82
C ARG A 925 -45.85 -64.45 13.69
N GLN A 926 -46.62 -63.39 13.40
CA GLN A 926 -47.58 -63.41 12.29
C GLN A 926 -46.87 -63.54 10.93
N LEU A 927 -45.76 -62.82 10.70
CA LEU A 927 -44.94 -62.93 9.50
C LEU A 927 -44.39 -64.36 9.28
N VAL A 928 -43.98 -65.04 10.35
CA VAL A 928 -43.49 -66.43 10.31
C VAL A 928 -44.62 -67.47 10.19
N THR A 929 -45.82 -67.21 10.74
CA THR A 929 -46.89 -68.22 10.82
C THR A 929 -48.02 -68.05 9.78
N ALA A 930 -48.12 -66.91 9.11
CA ALA A 930 -49.11 -66.65 8.08
C ALA A 930 -48.48 -66.51 6.68
N ALA A 931 -49.26 -66.77 5.63
CA ALA A 931 -48.79 -66.83 4.24
C ALA A 931 -48.62 -65.44 3.58
N HIS A 932 -47.80 -64.57 4.18
CA HIS A 932 -47.30 -63.34 3.58
C HIS A 932 -46.41 -63.64 2.36
N ARG A 933 -46.36 -62.76 1.35
CA ARG A 933 -45.75 -63.10 0.05
C ARG A 933 -44.72 -62.08 -0.42
N TRP A 934 -45.17 -60.93 -0.89
CA TRP A 934 -44.32 -59.90 -1.51
C TRP A 934 -44.19 -58.67 -0.60
N GLU A 935 -45.16 -58.44 0.29
CA GLU A 935 -45.22 -57.30 1.19
C GLU A 935 -44.04 -57.29 2.17
N ALA A 936 -43.68 -58.45 2.72
CA ALA A 936 -42.52 -58.64 3.63
C ALA A 936 -41.16 -58.47 2.95
N TRP A 937 -41.12 -58.20 1.64
CA TRP A 937 -39.91 -57.88 0.86
C TRP A 937 -39.98 -56.46 0.27
N SER A 938 -40.99 -55.67 0.64
CA SER A 938 -41.36 -54.41 -0.01
C SER A 938 -41.46 -54.54 -1.55
N LEU A 939 -42.14 -55.61 -1.99
CA LEU A 939 -42.47 -55.90 -3.38
C LEU A 939 -43.99 -55.90 -3.58
N GLN A 940 -44.42 -55.76 -4.83
CA GLN A 940 -45.77 -55.98 -5.32
C GLN A 940 -45.85 -57.34 -6.02
N GLN A 941 -47.04 -57.92 -6.20
CA GLN A 941 -47.20 -59.21 -6.89
C GLN A 941 -46.55 -59.24 -8.29
N THR A 942 -46.66 -58.13 -9.04
CA THR A 942 -46.07 -57.93 -10.37
C THR A 942 -45.72 -56.47 -10.58
N GLY A 943 -44.76 -56.17 -11.46
CA GLY A 943 -44.43 -54.79 -11.83
C GLY A 943 -43.28 -54.18 -11.02
N ASN A 944 -42.51 -55.01 -10.30
CA ASN A 944 -41.38 -54.57 -9.50
C ASN A 944 -40.24 -54.11 -10.40
N VAL A 945 -39.86 -52.83 -10.31
CA VAL A 945 -38.66 -52.34 -10.98
C VAL A 945 -37.46 -52.58 -10.06
N VAL A 946 -36.56 -53.48 -10.47
CA VAL A 946 -35.35 -53.85 -9.71
C VAL A 946 -34.11 -53.79 -10.61
N GLU A 947 -32.95 -53.46 -10.04
CA GLU A 947 -31.68 -53.61 -10.74
C GLU A 947 -31.27 -55.09 -10.77
N ALA A 948 -31.22 -55.66 -11.97
CA ALA A 948 -31.10 -57.09 -12.24
C ALA A 948 -30.21 -57.33 -13.47
N TRP A 949 -29.66 -58.53 -13.62
CA TRP A 949 -28.82 -58.85 -14.78
C TRP A 949 -29.67 -59.19 -16.01
N ASP A 950 -29.53 -58.39 -17.06
CA ASP A 950 -30.17 -58.63 -18.36
C ASP A 950 -29.29 -59.54 -19.22
N THR A 951 -29.60 -60.85 -19.20
CA THR A 951 -28.89 -61.87 -19.99
C THR A 951 -28.93 -61.62 -21.50
N ALA A 952 -29.88 -60.84 -22.02
CA ALA A 952 -29.95 -60.49 -23.44
C ALA A 952 -28.95 -59.38 -23.82
N THR A 953 -28.37 -58.65 -22.85
CA THR A 953 -27.36 -57.61 -23.13
C THR A 953 -26.11 -57.66 -22.24
N LYS A 954 -25.98 -58.68 -21.38
CA LYS A 954 -24.84 -58.90 -20.46
C LYS A 954 -24.50 -57.63 -19.63
N ALA A 955 -25.52 -57.07 -18.96
CA ALA A 955 -25.39 -55.87 -18.14
C ALA A 955 -26.49 -55.78 -17.06
N LEU A 956 -26.19 -55.08 -15.95
CA LEU A 956 -27.19 -54.68 -14.96
C LEU A 956 -28.15 -53.63 -15.56
N LYS A 957 -29.45 -53.80 -15.33
CA LYS A 957 -30.52 -52.87 -15.74
C LYS A 957 -31.68 -52.86 -14.76
N ALA A 958 -32.44 -51.77 -14.77
CA ALA A 958 -33.79 -51.74 -14.23
C ALA A 958 -34.72 -52.64 -15.06
N LEU A 959 -35.09 -53.80 -14.53
CA LEU A 959 -36.04 -54.74 -15.12
C LEU A 959 -37.36 -54.73 -14.34
N THR A 960 -38.47 -54.87 -15.07
CA THR A 960 -39.83 -54.92 -14.48
C THR A 960 -40.26 -56.38 -14.33
N LEU A 961 -40.25 -56.89 -13.10
CA LEU A 961 -40.34 -58.33 -12.80
C LEU A 961 -41.56 -58.71 -11.92
N GLY A 962 -41.91 -59.99 -11.92
CA GLY A 962 -42.74 -60.60 -10.89
C GLY A 962 -41.99 -60.67 -9.56
N TRP A 963 -42.70 -60.82 -8.44
CA TRP A 963 -42.03 -60.84 -7.12
C TRP A 963 -41.05 -62.01 -6.96
N LEU A 964 -41.39 -63.20 -7.49
CA LEU A 964 -40.48 -64.36 -7.50
C LEU A 964 -39.27 -64.14 -8.43
N ASP A 965 -39.47 -63.58 -9.62
CA ASP A 965 -38.37 -63.34 -10.57
C ASP A 965 -37.42 -62.25 -10.05
N ALA A 966 -37.94 -61.28 -9.31
CA ALA A 966 -37.15 -60.30 -8.58
C ALA A 966 -36.34 -60.95 -7.44
N LEU A 967 -36.95 -61.84 -6.64
CA LEU A 967 -36.25 -62.60 -5.58
C LEU A 967 -35.40 -63.77 -6.12
N ALA A 968 -35.43 -64.07 -7.41
CA ALA A 968 -34.46 -64.96 -8.06
C ALA A 968 -33.11 -64.26 -8.31
N GLN A 969 -33.08 -62.91 -8.29
CA GLN A 969 -31.85 -62.13 -8.39
C GLN A 969 -31.16 -62.10 -7.02
N VAL A 970 -29.99 -62.73 -6.90
CA VAL A 970 -29.23 -62.84 -5.64
C VAL A 970 -29.10 -61.49 -4.93
N ARG A 971 -28.66 -60.46 -5.66
CA ARG A 971 -28.48 -59.11 -5.10
C ARG A 971 -29.78 -58.51 -4.54
N VAL A 972 -30.92 -58.75 -5.17
CA VAL A 972 -32.23 -58.26 -4.68
C VAL A 972 -32.61 -58.94 -3.36
N VAL A 973 -32.25 -60.21 -3.17
CA VAL A 973 -32.44 -60.95 -1.91
C VAL A 973 -31.50 -60.45 -0.83
N LEU A 974 -30.21 -60.26 -1.13
CA LEU A 974 -29.23 -59.72 -0.16
C LEU A 974 -29.61 -58.30 0.28
N ASP A 975 -29.87 -57.40 -0.67
CA ASP A 975 -30.22 -55.99 -0.41
C ASP A 975 -31.52 -55.86 0.42
N ARG A 976 -32.49 -56.77 0.26
CA ARG A 976 -33.78 -56.71 0.97
C ARG A 976 -33.84 -57.51 2.26
N GLY A 977 -33.23 -58.70 2.29
CA GLY A 977 -33.11 -59.52 3.49
C GLY A 977 -32.03 -59.03 4.47
N GLN A 978 -31.20 -58.06 4.04
CA GLN A 978 -30.02 -57.59 4.78
C GLN A 978 -29.03 -58.71 5.11
N LEU A 979 -28.92 -59.68 4.20
CA LEU A 979 -28.06 -60.87 4.34
C LEU A 979 -26.71 -60.66 3.67
N ALA A 980 -25.64 -61.21 4.24
CA ALA A 980 -24.40 -61.47 3.53
C ALA A 980 -24.55 -62.66 2.57
N TYR A 981 -23.73 -62.70 1.51
CA TYR A 981 -23.76 -63.79 0.52
C TYR A 981 -23.53 -65.18 1.14
N ASP A 982 -22.61 -65.29 2.12
CA ASP A 982 -22.39 -66.54 2.85
C ASP A 982 -23.56 -66.94 3.76
N GLU A 983 -24.34 -65.98 4.27
CA GLU A 983 -25.54 -66.28 5.07
C GLU A 983 -26.66 -66.82 4.17
N LEU A 984 -26.85 -66.23 2.98
CA LEU A 984 -27.74 -66.79 1.97
C LEU A 984 -27.30 -68.21 1.56
N ARG A 985 -26.00 -68.45 1.38
CA ARG A 985 -25.47 -69.80 1.09
C ARG A 985 -25.77 -70.78 2.23
N MET A 986 -25.54 -70.40 3.49
CA MET A 986 -25.87 -71.24 4.65
C MET A 986 -27.37 -71.52 4.77
N LEU A 987 -28.23 -70.54 4.47
CA LEU A 987 -29.69 -70.72 4.41
C LEU A 987 -30.11 -71.70 3.30
N LEU A 988 -29.46 -71.66 2.14
CA LEU A 988 -29.71 -72.60 1.03
C LEU A 988 -29.11 -73.99 1.27
N GLU A 989 -28.15 -74.14 2.18
CA GLU A 989 -27.63 -75.43 2.66
C GLU A 989 -28.53 -76.05 3.77
N ALA A 990 -29.39 -75.25 4.42
CA ALA A 990 -30.28 -75.73 5.47
C ALA A 990 -31.42 -76.61 4.91
N HIS A 991 -31.45 -77.88 5.30
CA HIS A 991 -32.46 -78.86 4.86
C HIS A 991 -33.92 -78.46 5.18
N PHE A 992 -34.15 -77.55 6.14
CA PHE A 992 -35.48 -77.00 6.40
C PHE A 992 -35.97 -76.04 5.31
N ILE A 993 -35.05 -75.26 4.70
CA ILE A 993 -35.35 -74.27 3.66
C ILE A 993 -35.27 -74.89 2.26
N ASN A 994 -34.28 -75.77 2.03
CA ASN A 994 -34.00 -76.39 0.73
C ASN A 994 -33.96 -77.93 0.83
N PRO A 995 -35.04 -78.60 1.28
CA PRO A 995 -35.03 -80.04 1.59
C PRO A 995 -34.63 -80.94 0.41
N THR A 996 -34.86 -80.46 -0.82
CA THR A 996 -34.58 -81.15 -2.08
C THR A 996 -33.27 -80.75 -2.75
N GLY A 997 -32.52 -79.76 -2.22
CA GLY A 997 -31.29 -79.26 -2.85
C GLY A 997 -31.48 -78.68 -4.25
N THR A 998 -32.69 -78.16 -4.53
CA THR A 998 -33.14 -77.68 -5.84
C THR A 998 -33.01 -76.18 -6.00
N ILE A 999 -33.03 -75.41 -4.91
CA ILE A 999 -32.71 -73.97 -4.95
C ILE A 999 -31.19 -73.85 -4.90
N ARG A 1000 -30.61 -73.06 -5.81
CA ARG A 1000 -29.15 -72.90 -5.98
C ARG A 1000 -28.84 -71.48 -6.43
N ILE A 1001 -27.61 -71.05 -6.18
CA ILE A 1001 -27.03 -69.88 -6.83
C ILE A 1001 -26.28 -70.38 -8.06
N GLU A 1002 -26.64 -69.88 -9.23
CA GLU A 1002 -26.02 -70.20 -10.52
C GLU A 1002 -25.72 -68.89 -11.27
N SER A 1003 -24.61 -68.85 -12.00
CA SER A 1003 -24.14 -67.63 -12.67
C SER A 1003 -25.06 -67.22 -13.82
N ALA A 1004 -25.45 -65.94 -13.89
CA ALA A 1004 -26.33 -65.44 -14.93
C ALA A 1004 -25.65 -65.34 -16.31
N ASP A 1005 -24.32 -65.32 -16.34
CA ASP A 1005 -23.46 -65.50 -17.50
C ASP A 1005 -22.48 -66.67 -17.26
N PRO A 1006 -22.49 -67.74 -18.10
CA PRO A 1006 -21.54 -68.84 -17.97
C PRO A 1006 -20.07 -68.44 -18.15
N ASP A 1007 -19.80 -67.29 -18.78
CA ASP A 1007 -18.45 -66.77 -19.01
C ASP A 1007 -17.93 -65.87 -17.86
N ASP A 1008 -18.80 -65.39 -16.97
CA ASP A 1008 -18.46 -64.48 -15.86
C ASP A 1008 -19.13 -64.92 -14.54
N PRO A 1009 -18.41 -65.62 -13.63
CA PRO A 1009 -18.94 -66.15 -12.38
C PRO A 1009 -19.23 -65.09 -11.30
N THR A 1010 -19.24 -63.80 -11.65
CA THR A 1010 -19.64 -62.69 -10.77
C THR A 1010 -21.05 -62.16 -11.05
N THR A 1011 -21.79 -62.80 -11.96
CA THR A 1011 -23.12 -62.38 -12.48
C THR A 1011 -24.28 -63.22 -11.97
#